data_AF-A0A7F8REA5-F1
#
_entry.id   AF-A0A7F8REA5-F1
#
_cell.length_a   1.000
_cell.length_b   1.000
_cell.length_c   1.000
_cell.angle_alpha   90.00
_cell.angle_beta   90.00
_cell.angle_gamma   90.00
#
_symmetry.space_group_name_H-M   'P 1'
#
loop_
_entity.id
_entity.type
_entity.pdbx_description
1 polymer ?
#
loop_
_entity_poly.entity_id
_entity_poly.type
_entity_poly.pdbx_seq_one_letter_code
_entity_poly.pdbx_strand_id
1 'polypeptide(L)'
;MASSSGEFFSVAHPSPPPFTSPALDFPANHDRMVYLGISDYFFNTAGFVYQQAGVLHLTVTDNMIPKRSKFRLTTTFLGTLIPQVAKMFPNMPVQFNIWASSPPHLTMLPTGLVFTPALEIQAFAVLPNSSLASLFVLHLNTNASMEVNATADRLVGKLSLDTLLLELKHSDVGPFSVVVLQAIMNYVLPVTVIPRINERLEEGFPLPLPANIRLFNLVLQSHQVGPKVPFHPMSLNNSNLLPESFLWASPVSSTLYPYSTLQVAREGSVVLQKELLRITLPDFIGDFKIKPFGRGHFEFHSLSIHSCELRGSALMPLPGQGLSLTISDSFIRVQGEWKVRKAFVKLHGSFDVQVKGITISVNLVLGREPSGRPTVTAPGCSSHIRDVEVDISGDLGWLLNLFHNQVESRFRRVLESKICKMLQNSVTSDLQPYLQTLPVKTEIDSFAGIDYSLMEAPRATAQMLDVMFKGEIFNRDHYSPVSFLAPVMSLPEQYNRMVYFAISEYVFNTASVVYHEAGFLNFSITDDMVPPGSNIRLTTKSFRPFVPRLARLYPNMNLELQGAMASAPFLNFSPGNLSLTPLMEIEAFVLLPSSAKEPVFQLGVATNMSAMLTFNTSKITGFLKPGKIQVELKESKVGVFNVSYHCFYL
;
A
#
# COMPACT_ATOMS: atom_id res chain seq x y z
N MET A 1 -9.07 -1.62 -5.64
CA MET A 1 -8.96 -1.40 -4.19
C MET A 1 -7.53 -1.71 -3.75
N ALA A 2 -6.75 -0.69 -3.41
CA ALA A 2 -5.41 -0.86 -2.84
C ALA A 2 -5.56 -1.12 -1.32
N SER A 3 -4.74 -2.01 -0.76
CA SER A 3 -4.73 -2.29 0.67
C SER A 3 -3.34 -1.96 1.19
N SER A 4 -3.24 -0.97 2.07
CA SER A 4 -2.06 -0.74 2.90
C SER A 4 -2.37 -1.20 4.31
N SER A 5 -1.37 -1.65 5.08
CA SER A 5 -1.56 -2.00 6.49
C SER A 5 -2.07 -0.84 7.35
N GLY A 6 -1.89 0.42 6.91
CA GLY A 6 -2.36 1.59 7.65
C GLY A 6 -1.77 1.66 9.06
N GLU A 7 -0.50 1.30 9.20
CA GLU A 7 0.16 1.13 10.50
C GLU A 7 0.98 2.36 10.86
N PHE A 8 0.86 2.79 12.13
CA PHE A 8 1.81 3.71 12.73
C PHE A 8 3.01 2.97 13.28
N PHE A 9 4.21 3.47 12.99
CA PHE A 9 5.46 2.96 13.53
C PHE A 9 6.34 4.11 14.03
N SER A 10 7.19 3.83 15.01
CA SER A 10 8.20 4.78 15.47
C SER A 10 9.29 4.93 14.41
N VAL A 11 9.55 6.16 13.97
CA VAL A 11 10.63 6.47 13.02
C VAL A 11 12.01 6.21 13.63
N ALA A 12 12.16 6.43 14.95
CA ALA A 12 13.42 6.24 15.65
C ALA A 12 13.70 4.75 15.94
N HIS A 13 12.68 3.97 16.28
CA HIS A 13 12.81 2.57 16.66
C HIS A 13 11.60 1.75 16.17
N PRO A 14 11.57 1.33 14.91
CA PRO A 14 10.45 0.58 14.36
C PRO A 14 10.26 -0.75 15.09
N SER A 15 9.05 -1.03 15.55
CA SER A 15 8.68 -2.32 16.15
C SER A 15 7.25 -2.68 15.75
N PRO A 16 6.98 -3.96 15.43
CA PRO A 16 5.64 -4.35 15.03
C PRO A 16 4.64 -4.19 16.18
N PRO A 17 3.42 -3.73 15.91
CA PRO A 17 2.38 -3.65 16.92
C PRO A 17 1.95 -5.04 17.38
N PRO A 18 1.46 -5.19 18.63
CA PRO A 18 1.01 -6.47 19.17
C PRO A 18 -0.34 -6.95 18.63
N PHE A 19 -0.92 -6.23 17.66
CA PHE A 19 -2.26 -6.47 17.10
C PHE A 19 -2.15 -6.95 15.65
N THR A 20 -3.19 -7.62 15.14
CA THR A 20 -3.26 -8.07 13.73
C THR A 20 -4.25 -7.21 12.94
N SER A 21 -3.91 -6.89 11.68
CA SER A 21 -4.80 -6.13 10.81
C SER A 21 -6.03 -6.97 10.44
N PRO A 22 -7.27 -6.50 10.69
CA PRO A 22 -8.48 -7.19 10.27
C PRO A 22 -8.69 -7.04 8.76
N ALA A 23 -9.42 -8.00 8.17
CA ALA A 23 -9.89 -7.88 6.79
C ALA A 23 -11.04 -6.86 6.73
N LEU A 24 -10.94 -5.88 5.83
CA LEU A 24 -11.98 -4.90 5.57
C LEU A 24 -12.85 -5.37 4.40
N ASP A 25 -14.17 -5.32 4.60
CA ASP A 25 -15.14 -5.51 3.54
C ASP A 25 -15.72 -4.15 3.12
N PHE A 26 -16.03 -4.00 1.83
CA PHE A 26 -16.54 -2.75 1.28
C PHE A 26 -17.93 -2.97 0.71
N PRO A 27 -18.81 -1.95 0.78
CA PRO A 27 -20.15 -2.06 0.24
C PRO A 27 -20.10 -2.40 -1.27
N ALA A 28 -20.99 -3.29 -1.70
CA ALA A 28 -21.14 -3.66 -3.11
C ALA A 28 -21.76 -2.55 -3.97
N ASN A 29 -22.21 -1.44 -3.36
CA ASN A 29 -22.67 -0.26 -4.08
C ASN A 29 -21.46 0.53 -4.59
N HIS A 30 -21.57 0.99 -5.85
CA HIS A 30 -20.51 1.69 -6.58
C HIS A 30 -20.90 3.14 -6.91
N ASP A 31 -21.60 3.82 -6.00
CA ASP A 31 -22.07 5.20 -6.14
C ASP A 31 -20.96 6.26 -5.98
N ARG A 32 -19.76 5.86 -5.55
CA ARG A 32 -18.62 6.77 -5.29
C ARG A 32 -17.39 6.40 -6.11
N MET A 33 -16.57 7.42 -6.39
CA MET A 33 -15.32 7.27 -7.15
C MET A 33 -14.22 6.57 -6.35
N VAL A 34 -14.18 6.77 -5.03
CA VAL A 34 -13.17 6.19 -4.13
C VAL A 34 -13.85 5.76 -2.84
N TYR A 35 -13.57 4.53 -2.41
CA TYR A 35 -13.90 4.04 -1.08
C TYR A 35 -12.62 3.84 -0.29
N LEU A 36 -12.53 4.47 0.88
CA LEU A 36 -11.44 4.30 1.83
C LEU A 36 -11.98 3.58 3.07
N GLY A 37 -11.42 2.42 3.37
CA GLY A 37 -11.76 1.62 4.54
C GLY A 37 -10.67 1.77 5.59
N ILE A 38 -11.05 2.05 6.83
CA ILE A 38 -10.15 2.21 7.97
C ILE A 38 -10.74 1.36 9.11
N SER A 39 -9.93 0.48 9.69
CA SER A 39 -10.30 -0.32 10.87
C SER A 39 -9.80 0.33 12.16
N ASP A 40 -10.27 -0.17 13.29
CA ASP A 40 -9.71 0.10 14.62
C ASP A 40 -8.20 -0.14 14.71
N TYR A 41 -7.65 -1.08 13.92
CA TYR A 41 -6.21 -1.32 13.81
C TYR A 41 -5.40 -0.04 13.55
N PHE A 42 -5.85 0.83 12.64
CA PHE A 42 -5.16 2.09 12.34
C PHE A 42 -5.01 2.97 13.60
N PHE A 43 -6.08 3.10 14.39
CA PHE A 43 -6.09 3.93 15.59
C PHE A 43 -5.35 3.26 16.76
N ASN A 44 -5.46 1.94 16.90
CA ASN A 44 -4.80 1.18 17.97
C ASN A 44 -3.28 1.14 17.80
N THR A 45 -2.78 1.07 16.57
CA THR A 45 -1.33 1.18 16.30
C THR A 45 -0.80 2.58 16.58
N ALA A 46 -1.56 3.64 16.27
CA ALA A 46 -1.21 5.00 16.67
C ALA A 46 -1.12 5.14 18.20
N GLY A 47 -2.14 4.67 18.92
CA GLY A 47 -2.18 4.71 20.39
C GLY A 47 -0.99 3.99 21.02
N PHE A 48 -0.62 2.83 20.47
CA PHE A 48 0.55 2.06 20.90
C PHE A 48 1.86 2.83 20.73
N VAL A 49 2.13 3.35 19.52
CA VAL A 49 3.40 4.05 19.23
C VAL A 49 3.53 5.33 20.05
N TYR A 50 2.48 6.14 20.15
CA TYR A 50 2.53 7.38 20.92
C TYR A 50 2.68 7.14 22.42
N GLN A 51 2.09 6.05 22.94
CA GLN A 51 2.27 5.66 24.33
C GLN A 51 3.70 5.20 24.60
N GLN A 52 4.25 4.34 23.74
CA GLN A 52 5.62 3.84 23.88
C GLN A 52 6.67 4.96 23.73
N ALA A 53 6.38 5.96 22.89
CA ALA A 53 7.20 7.16 22.75
C ALA A 53 7.12 8.11 23.97
N GLY A 54 6.23 7.85 24.93
CA GLY A 54 6.05 8.69 26.12
C GLY A 54 5.46 10.07 25.85
N VAL A 55 4.86 10.28 24.66
CA VAL A 55 4.32 11.60 24.26
C VAL A 55 2.86 11.79 24.63
N LEU A 56 2.17 10.74 25.09
CA LEU A 56 0.81 10.83 25.67
C LEU A 56 0.87 11.30 27.13
N HIS A 57 1.46 12.48 27.35
CA HIS A 57 1.65 13.10 28.66
C HIS A 57 1.25 14.58 28.60
N LEU A 58 0.47 15.04 29.59
CA LEU A 58 0.04 16.44 29.72
C LEU A 58 0.20 16.92 31.16
N THR A 59 0.72 18.13 31.30
CA THR A 59 0.80 18.84 32.59
C THR A 59 -0.29 19.91 32.65
N VAL A 60 -1.12 19.86 33.68
CA VAL A 60 -2.18 20.82 33.96
C VAL A 60 -1.81 21.67 35.17
N THR A 61 -1.86 22.99 35.02
CA THR A 61 -1.56 23.97 36.10
C THR A 61 -2.69 24.99 36.24
N ASP A 62 -2.72 25.77 37.33
CA ASP A 62 -3.82 26.72 37.62
C ASP A 62 -4.04 27.74 36.50
N ASN A 63 -2.99 28.16 35.80
CA ASN A 63 -3.11 29.16 34.73
C ASN A 63 -3.91 28.66 33.52
N MET A 64 -4.09 27.34 33.37
CA MET A 64 -4.89 26.70 32.33
C MET A 64 -6.38 26.65 32.71
N ILE A 65 -6.71 26.86 33.98
CA ILE A 65 -8.08 26.93 34.45
C ILE A 65 -8.67 28.31 34.08
N PRO A 66 -9.87 28.38 33.46
CA PRO A 66 -10.47 29.65 33.09
C PRO A 66 -10.56 30.63 34.27
N LYS A 67 -10.13 31.88 34.07
CA LYS A 67 -10.05 32.89 35.16
C LYS A 67 -11.38 33.14 35.89
N ARG A 68 -12.50 32.92 35.20
CA ARG A 68 -13.86 33.03 35.75
C ARG A 68 -14.29 31.86 36.65
N SER A 69 -13.48 30.80 36.72
CA SER A 69 -13.80 29.62 37.52
C SER A 69 -13.61 29.91 39.01
N LYS A 70 -14.54 29.39 39.83
CA LYS A 70 -14.41 29.36 41.29
C LYS A 70 -13.44 28.27 41.75
N PHE A 71 -13.14 27.31 40.87
CA PHE A 71 -12.17 26.26 41.10
C PHE A 71 -10.76 26.78 40.83
N ARG A 72 -9.82 26.48 41.72
CA ARG A 72 -8.39 26.81 41.59
C ARG A 72 -7.53 25.62 41.95
N LEU A 73 -6.47 25.39 41.19
CA LEU A 73 -5.44 24.39 41.47
C LEU A 73 -4.45 24.96 42.49
N THR A 74 -4.90 25.04 43.74
CA THR A 74 -4.08 25.46 44.88
C THR A 74 -4.28 24.50 46.05
N THR A 75 -3.28 24.38 46.91
CA THR A 75 -3.37 23.55 48.12
C THR A 75 -4.38 24.10 49.11
N THR A 76 -4.66 25.40 49.10
CA THR A 76 -5.77 26.03 49.83
C THR A 76 -7.13 25.51 49.37
N PHE A 77 -7.36 25.45 48.05
CA PHE A 77 -8.62 24.94 47.51
C PHE A 77 -8.75 23.43 47.74
N LEU A 78 -7.71 22.65 47.40
CA LEU A 78 -7.70 21.21 47.67
C LEU A 78 -7.81 20.90 49.16
N GLY A 79 -7.28 21.75 50.03
CA GLY A 79 -7.39 21.66 51.48
C GLY A 79 -8.82 21.67 52.01
N THR A 80 -9.77 22.27 51.28
CA THR A 80 -11.20 22.22 51.64
C THR A 80 -11.78 20.80 51.52
N LEU A 81 -11.16 19.96 50.69
CA LEU A 81 -11.56 18.57 50.44
C LEU A 81 -10.65 17.56 51.13
N ILE A 82 -9.34 17.85 51.18
CA ILE A 82 -8.29 17.03 51.78
C ILE A 82 -7.52 17.92 52.77
N PRO A 83 -8.00 18.09 54.02
CA PRO A 83 -7.43 19.04 54.98
C PRO A 83 -5.93 18.89 55.24
N GLN A 84 -5.38 17.69 55.10
CA GLN A 84 -3.96 17.43 55.29
C GLN A 84 -3.08 18.12 54.23
N VAL A 85 -3.58 18.30 53.00
CA VAL A 85 -2.85 19.00 51.93
C VAL A 85 -2.52 20.43 52.32
N ALA A 86 -3.51 21.18 52.84
CA ALA A 86 -3.30 22.57 53.27
C ALA A 86 -2.43 22.68 54.53
N LYS A 87 -2.44 21.66 55.41
CA LYS A 87 -1.59 21.63 56.60
C LYS A 87 -0.12 21.38 56.25
N MET A 88 0.15 20.44 55.36
CA MET A 88 1.52 20.07 54.96
C MET A 88 2.12 21.07 53.97
N PHE A 89 1.30 21.61 53.07
CA PHE A 89 1.73 22.48 51.97
C PHE A 89 0.87 23.75 51.91
N PRO A 90 1.02 24.70 52.85
CA PRO A 90 0.14 25.88 52.91
C PRO A 90 0.38 26.86 51.75
N ASN A 91 -0.70 27.33 51.10
CA ASN A 91 -0.71 28.38 50.07
C ASN A 91 0.19 28.11 48.85
N MET A 92 0.22 26.88 48.36
CA MET A 92 1.04 26.49 47.21
C MET A 92 0.18 26.23 45.96
N PRO A 93 0.68 26.52 44.75
CA PRO A 93 0.06 26.07 43.51
C PRO A 93 0.08 24.54 43.41
N VAL A 94 -0.90 23.99 42.71
CA VAL A 94 -1.00 22.56 42.42
C VAL A 94 -0.84 22.31 40.93
N GLN A 95 -0.14 21.23 40.60
CA GLN A 95 0.04 20.74 39.25
C GLN A 95 -0.44 19.30 39.16
N PHE A 96 -1.16 18.96 38.10
CA PHE A 96 -1.48 17.58 37.74
C PHE A 96 -0.66 17.14 36.53
N ASN A 97 0.07 16.05 36.66
CA ASN A 97 0.67 15.35 35.53
C ASN A 97 -0.24 14.18 35.16
N ILE A 98 -0.66 14.12 33.90
CA ILE A 98 -1.61 13.15 33.38
C ILE A 98 -0.94 12.39 32.25
N TRP A 99 -0.92 11.06 32.31
CA TRP A 99 -0.34 10.23 31.24
C TRP A 99 -1.13 8.96 30.99
N ALA A 100 -0.96 8.37 29.81
CA ALA A 100 -1.49 7.05 29.49
C ALA A 100 -0.58 5.95 30.09
N SER A 101 -1.11 5.16 31.03
CA SER A 101 -0.37 4.07 31.67
C SER A 101 -0.23 2.84 30.78
N SER A 102 -1.09 2.70 29.78
CA SER A 102 -1.03 1.66 28.75
C SER A 102 -1.51 2.20 27.40
N PRO A 103 -1.18 1.53 26.28
CA PRO A 103 -1.72 1.86 24.96
C PRO A 103 -3.24 2.00 25.03
N PRO A 104 -3.81 3.15 24.63
CA PRO A 104 -5.26 3.32 24.65
C PRO A 104 -5.88 2.53 23.50
N HIS A 105 -7.06 1.96 23.76
CA HIS A 105 -7.76 1.13 22.78
C HIS A 105 -8.98 1.87 22.22
N LEU A 106 -9.13 1.81 20.89
CA LEU A 106 -10.30 2.24 20.15
C LEU A 106 -11.05 1.03 19.63
N THR A 107 -12.37 1.07 19.76
CA THR A 107 -13.28 0.04 19.28
C THR A 107 -14.33 0.69 18.38
N MET A 108 -14.54 0.12 17.19
CA MET A 108 -15.58 0.58 16.27
C MET A 108 -16.90 -0.15 16.54
N LEU A 109 -17.94 0.59 16.93
CA LEU A 109 -19.30 0.08 17.12
C LEU A 109 -20.26 0.69 16.08
N PRO A 110 -21.44 0.09 15.82
CA PRO A 110 -22.43 0.67 14.91
C PRO A 110 -22.97 2.01 15.40
N THR A 111 -22.91 2.24 16.72
CA THR A 111 -23.34 3.47 17.39
C THR A 111 -22.27 4.57 17.43
N GLY A 112 -21.04 4.29 16.96
CA GLY A 112 -19.92 5.23 16.98
C GLY A 112 -18.59 4.60 17.37
N LEU A 113 -17.55 5.42 17.51
CA LEU A 113 -16.22 4.98 17.94
C LEU A 113 -16.08 5.19 19.43
N VAL A 114 -15.66 4.15 20.15
CA VAL A 114 -15.43 4.20 21.60
C VAL A 114 -13.94 4.10 21.87
N PHE A 115 -13.41 5.05 22.62
CA PHE A 115 -12.02 5.15 23.03
C PHE A 115 -11.93 4.94 24.54
N THR A 116 -11.12 3.97 24.97
CA THR A 116 -10.99 3.57 26.38
C THR A 116 -9.53 3.70 26.82
N PRO A 117 -9.08 4.92 27.21
CA PRO A 117 -7.74 5.12 27.73
C PRO A 117 -7.66 4.77 29.22
N ALA A 118 -6.57 4.10 29.60
CA ALA A 118 -6.18 3.95 30.99
C ALA A 118 -5.19 5.06 31.35
N LEU A 119 -5.61 5.98 32.23
CA LEU A 119 -4.84 7.16 32.58
C LEU A 119 -4.36 7.10 34.03
N GLU A 120 -3.20 7.67 34.29
CA GLU A 120 -2.72 7.95 35.64
C GLU A 120 -2.53 9.45 35.81
N ILE A 121 -2.87 9.94 37.01
CA ILE A 121 -2.79 11.35 37.38
C ILE A 121 -1.97 11.46 38.65
N GLN A 122 -0.84 12.17 38.58
CA GLN A 122 -0.06 12.53 39.76
C GLN A 122 -0.26 13.99 40.12
N ALA A 123 -0.64 14.24 41.36
CA ALA A 123 -0.80 15.57 41.92
C ALA A 123 0.47 16.00 42.66
N PHE A 124 0.91 17.22 42.39
CA PHE A 124 2.06 17.85 43.03
C PHE A 124 1.70 19.19 43.64
N ALA A 125 2.26 19.51 44.80
CA ALA A 125 2.39 20.89 45.26
C ALA A 125 3.68 21.48 44.68
N VAL A 126 3.58 22.65 44.06
CA VAL A 126 4.73 23.38 43.51
C VAL A 126 5.33 24.23 44.63
N LEU A 127 6.52 23.85 45.08
CA LEU A 127 7.24 24.54 46.14
C LEU A 127 7.83 25.89 45.63
N PRO A 128 8.17 26.84 46.53
CA PRO A 128 8.71 28.15 46.11
C PRO A 128 10.00 28.08 45.29
N ASN A 129 10.78 27.00 45.44
CA ASN A 129 11.98 26.71 44.65
C ASN A 129 11.68 25.98 43.33
N SER A 130 10.41 25.94 42.90
CA SER A 130 9.89 25.22 41.73
C SER A 130 10.04 23.70 41.76
N SER A 131 10.48 23.11 42.89
CA SER A 131 10.48 21.65 43.05
C SER A 131 9.05 21.13 43.31
N LEU A 132 8.82 19.88 42.91
CA LEU A 132 7.50 19.26 43.01
C LEU A 132 7.45 18.31 44.22
N ALA A 133 6.54 18.58 45.14
CA ALA A 133 6.24 17.67 46.25
C ALA A 133 5.03 16.80 45.90
N SER A 134 5.20 15.47 45.87
CA SER A 134 4.12 14.52 45.58
C SER A 134 3.02 14.61 46.63
N LEU A 135 1.77 14.66 46.18
CA LEU A 135 0.59 14.67 47.04
C LEU A 135 -0.12 13.32 47.01
N PHE A 136 -0.51 12.87 45.83
CA PHE A 136 -1.22 11.61 45.62
C PHE A 136 -1.22 11.21 44.13
N VAL A 137 -1.48 9.92 43.87
CA VAL A 137 -1.60 9.33 42.53
C VAL A 137 -2.99 8.71 42.38
N LEU A 138 -3.68 9.09 41.31
CA LEU A 138 -4.99 8.57 40.93
C LEU A 138 -4.87 7.71 39.68
N HIS A 139 -5.63 6.62 39.63
CA HIS A 139 -5.94 5.92 38.41
C HIS A 139 -7.27 6.42 37.88
N LEU A 140 -7.34 6.64 36.56
CA LEU A 140 -8.52 7.13 35.89
C LEU A 140 -8.91 6.15 34.78
N ASN A 141 -10.10 5.57 34.94
CA ASN A 141 -10.79 4.85 33.88
C ASN A 141 -11.86 5.75 33.27
N THR A 142 -11.79 5.94 31.96
CA THR A 142 -12.76 6.74 31.23
C THR A 142 -13.10 6.09 29.90
N ASN A 143 -14.37 6.23 29.52
CA ASN A 143 -14.79 5.98 28.15
C ASN A 143 -15.02 7.33 27.49
N ALA A 144 -14.57 7.44 26.25
CA ALA A 144 -14.77 8.61 25.43
C ALA A 144 -15.35 8.19 24.08
N SER A 145 -16.27 8.99 23.57
CA SER A 145 -16.75 8.87 22.20
C SER A 145 -15.82 9.65 21.27
N MET A 146 -15.44 9.05 20.15
CA MET A 146 -14.65 9.71 19.12
C MET A 146 -15.47 9.88 17.84
N GLU A 147 -15.52 11.11 17.35
CA GLU A 147 -16.00 11.46 16.03
C GLU A 147 -14.80 11.55 15.10
N VAL A 148 -14.88 10.88 13.95
CA VAL A 148 -13.89 11.00 12.89
C VAL A 148 -14.54 11.70 11.72
N ASN A 149 -13.82 12.64 11.12
CA ASN A 149 -14.19 13.36 9.92
C ASN A 149 -13.01 13.36 8.95
N ALA A 150 -13.25 13.82 7.73
CA ALA A 150 -12.21 13.98 6.73
C ALA A 150 -12.29 15.38 6.11
N THR A 151 -11.11 15.96 5.91
CA THR A 151 -10.88 17.12 5.04
C THR A 151 -10.33 16.64 3.70
N ALA A 152 -10.04 17.56 2.77
CA ALA A 152 -9.62 17.22 1.41
C ALA A 152 -8.40 16.28 1.33
N ASP A 153 -7.51 16.34 2.32
CA ASP A 153 -6.25 15.59 2.37
C ASP A 153 -5.93 14.97 3.74
N ARG A 154 -6.76 15.16 4.77
CA ARG A 154 -6.50 14.66 6.14
C ARG A 154 -7.72 14.05 6.83
N LEU A 155 -7.49 13.02 7.63
CA LEU A 155 -8.41 12.53 8.64
C LEU A 155 -8.29 13.37 9.90
N VAL A 156 -9.40 13.91 10.38
CA VAL A 156 -9.46 14.70 11.60
C VAL A 156 -10.37 14.01 12.61
N GLY A 157 -10.12 14.24 13.88
CA GLY A 157 -10.89 13.64 14.97
C GLY A 157 -11.41 14.66 15.95
N LYS A 158 -12.46 14.30 16.69
CA LYS A 158 -12.92 15.03 17.85
C LYS A 158 -13.30 14.05 18.94
N LEU A 159 -12.73 14.24 20.12
CA LEU A 159 -12.96 13.43 21.30
C LEU A 159 -13.97 14.12 22.23
N SER A 160 -14.90 13.33 22.74
CA SER A 160 -15.88 13.70 23.76
C SER A 160 -15.77 12.72 24.93
N LEU A 161 -15.62 13.24 26.15
CA LEU A 161 -15.61 12.40 27.35
C LEU A 161 -17.03 11.98 27.71
N ASP A 162 -17.21 10.69 28.03
CA ASP A 162 -18.47 10.18 28.55
C ASP A 162 -18.39 10.06 30.08
N THR A 163 -17.97 8.90 30.57
CA THR A 163 -17.88 8.58 32.00
C THR A 163 -16.44 8.65 32.47
N LEU A 164 -16.26 9.11 33.71
CA LEU A 164 -14.97 9.32 34.36
C LEU A 164 -15.04 8.66 35.73
N LEU A 165 -14.17 7.71 36.00
CA LEU A 165 -14.10 6.99 37.28
C LEU A 165 -12.68 7.09 37.84
N LEU A 166 -12.56 7.67 39.03
CA LEU A 166 -11.29 7.82 39.73
C LEU A 166 -11.11 6.78 40.83
N GLU A 167 -9.89 6.27 40.92
CA GLU A 167 -9.44 5.39 42.00
C GLU A 167 -8.14 5.94 42.61
N LEU A 168 -7.97 5.85 43.92
CA LEU A 168 -6.73 6.25 44.59
C LEU A 168 -5.75 5.09 44.50
N LYS A 169 -4.61 5.30 43.82
CA LYS A 169 -3.49 4.35 43.88
C LYS A 169 -2.62 4.56 45.11
N HIS A 170 -2.26 5.81 45.36
CA HIS A 170 -1.31 6.16 46.41
C HIS A 170 -1.56 7.56 46.95
N SER A 171 -1.27 7.80 48.22
CA SER A 171 -1.38 9.12 48.86
C SER A 171 -0.24 9.36 49.84
N ASP A 172 0.47 10.47 49.64
CA ASP A 172 1.54 10.95 50.53
C ASP A 172 1.02 11.91 51.62
N VAL A 173 -0.26 12.28 51.54
CA VAL A 173 -0.94 13.23 52.45
C VAL A 173 -1.94 12.55 53.40
N GLY A 174 -1.94 11.22 53.43
CA GLY A 174 -2.85 10.41 54.24
C GLY A 174 -4.16 10.03 53.54
N PRO A 175 -5.06 9.32 54.22
CA PRO A 175 -6.29 8.79 53.62
C PRO A 175 -7.31 9.90 53.36
N PHE A 176 -7.98 9.83 52.21
CA PHE A 176 -9.13 10.68 51.87
C PHE A 176 -10.06 9.94 50.90
N SER A 177 -11.32 10.36 50.84
CA SER A 177 -12.30 9.78 49.90
C SER A 177 -12.10 10.35 48.50
N VAL A 178 -11.90 9.49 47.50
CA VAL A 178 -11.70 9.90 46.09
C VAL A 178 -12.92 10.59 45.49
N VAL A 179 -14.10 10.32 46.03
CA VAL A 179 -15.37 10.91 45.58
C VAL A 179 -15.31 12.44 45.60
N VAL A 180 -14.56 13.04 46.52
CA VAL A 180 -14.40 14.50 46.59
C VAL A 180 -13.59 15.07 45.42
N LEU A 181 -12.67 14.28 44.84
CA LEU A 181 -11.86 14.66 43.69
C LEU A 181 -12.57 14.41 42.36
N GLN A 182 -13.63 13.60 42.35
CA GLN A 182 -14.44 13.32 41.16
C GLN A 182 -15.01 14.61 40.56
N ALA A 183 -15.56 15.50 41.38
CA ALA A 183 -16.09 16.79 40.93
C ALA A 183 -15.02 17.68 40.30
N ILE A 184 -13.78 17.60 40.80
CA ILE A 184 -12.65 18.35 40.25
C ILE A 184 -12.29 17.82 38.87
N MET A 185 -12.09 16.51 38.73
CA MET A 185 -11.68 15.95 37.44
C MET A 185 -12.80 16.04 36.39
N ASN A 186 -14.07 15.92 36.80
CA ASN A 186 -15.22 16.18 35.94
C ASN A 186 -15.26 17.62 35.40
N TYR A 187 -14.60 18.56 36.07
CA TYR A 187 -14.46 19.93 35.58
C TYR A 187 -13.16 20.14 34.78
N VAL A 188 -12.02 19.70 35.32
CA VAL A 188 -10.70 19.95 34.74
C VAL A 188 -10.53 19.24 33.39
N LEU A 189 -10.94 17.97 33.27
CA LEU A 189 -10.72 17.20 32.06
C LEU A 189 -11.50 17.77 30.85
N PRO A 190 -12.82 18.03 30.93
CA PRO A 190 -13.56 18.58 29.78
C PRO A 190 -13.18 20.02 29.44
N VAL A 191 -12.80 20.83 30.44
CA VAL A 191 -12.54 22.28 30.24
C VAL A 191 -11.10 22.54 29.78
N THR A 192 -10.15 21.68 30.16
CA THR A 192 -8.72 21.94 29.97
C THR A 192 -8.04 20.90 29.10
N VAL A 193 -8.29 19.61 29.35
CA VAL A 193 -7.57 18.52 28.69
C VAL A 193 -8.16 18.20 27.32
N ILE A 194 -9.49 18.04 27.24
CA ILE A 194 -10.17 17.69 25.99
C ILE A 194 -9.99 18.73 24.88
N PRO A 195 -10.09 20.05 25.13
CA PRO A 195 -9.85 21.04 24.09
C PRO A 195 -8.44 20.94 23.50
N ARG A 196 -7.43 20.64 24.33
CA ARG A 196 -6.04 20.50 23.86
C ARG A 196 -5.82 19.23 23.05
N ILE A 197 -6.50 18.14 23.41
CA ILE A 197 -6.51 16.91 22.61
C ILE A 197 -7.20 17.18 21.27
N ASN A 198 -8.36 17.83 21.27
CA ASN A 198 -9.12 18.13 20.06
C ASN A 198 -8.36 19.07 19.12
N GLU A 199 -7.63 20.07 19.64
CA GLU A 199 -6.75 20.92 18.82
C GLU A 199 -5.70 20.09 18.06
N ARG A 200 -5.14 19.05 18.69
CA ARG A 200 -4.21 18.11 18.02
C ARG A 200 -4.90 17.19 17.04
N LEU A 201 -6.09 16.69 17.36
CA LEU A 201 -6.86 15.83 16.46
C LEU A 201 -7.39 16.60 15.22
N GLU A 202 -7.59 17.91 15.34
CA GLU A 202 -7.94 18.81 14.24
C GLU A 202 -6.76 19.07 13.28
N GLU A 203 -5.50 18.99 13.73
CA GLU A 203 -4.34 19.00 12.83
C GLU A 203 -4.40 17.83 11.82
N GLY A 204 -4.96 16.70 12.27
CA GLY A 204 -5.29 15.54 11.46
C GLY A 204 -4.09 14.75 10.90
N PHE A 205 -4.40 13.55 10.39
CA PHE A 205 -3.44 12.65 9.77
C PHE A 205 -3.61 12.68 8.24
N PRO A 206 -2.52 12.72 7.46
CA PRO A 206 -2.61 12.74 6.00
C PRO A 206 -3.29 11.49 5.46
N LEU A 207 -4.23 11.66 4.53
CA LEU A 207 -4.84 10.59 3.77
C LEU A 207 -3.81 10.01 2.79
N PRO A 208 -3.82 8.69 2.53
CA PRO A 208 -2.89 8.04 1.60
C PRO A 208 -3.30 8.30 0.14
N LEU A 209 -3.21 9.57 -0.28
CA LEU A 209 -3.57 10.02 -1.62
C LEU A 209 -2.31 10.22 -2.48
N PRO A 210 -2.34 9.87 -3.79
CA PRO A 210 -1.32 10.27 -4.73
C PRO A 210 -1.13 11.80 -4.76
N ALA A 211 0.10 12.25 -5.04
CA ALA A 211 0.42 13.67 -5.11
C ALA A 211 -0.52 14.41 -6.07
N ASN A 212 -0.98 15.60 -5.66
CA ASN A 212 -1.89 16.48 -6.41
C ASN A 212 -3.35 16.02 -6.57
N ILE A 213 -3.79 14.99 -5.84
CA ILE A 213 -5.21 14.61 -5.77
C ILE A 213 -5.89 15.31 -4.59
N ARG A 214 -7.06 15.91 -4.84
CA ARG A 214 -7.93 16.50 -3.81
C ARG A 214 -9.28 15.81 -3.84
N LEU A 215 -9.75 15.35 -2.69
CA LEU A 215 -11.07 14.73 -2.56
C LEU A 215 -12.14 15.79 -2.28
N PHE A 216 -13.31 15.64 -2.90
CA PHE A 216 -14.49 16.47 -2.68
C PHE A 216 -15.68 15.58 -2.29
N ASN A 217 -16.62 16.12 -1.50
CA ASN A 217 -17.82 15.40 -1.04
C ASN A 217 -17.50 14.08 -0.32
N LEU A 218 -16.52 14.14 0.58
CA LEU A 218 -16.15 13.03 1.45
C LEU A 218 -17.34 12.65 2.36
N VAL A 219 -17.65 11.36 2.39
CA VAL A 219 -18.67 10.79 3.27
C VAL A 219 -18.00 9.68 4.08
N LEU A 220 -18.02 9.81 5.40
CA LEU A 220 -17.53 8.78 6.32
C LEU A 220 -18.71 7.95 6.83
N GLN A 221 -18.58 6.63 6.82
CA GLN A 221 -19.58 5.70 7.34
C GLN A 221 -18.91 4.57 8.12
N SER A 222 -19.34 4.36 9.36
CA SER A 222 -18.92 3.22 10.18
C SER A 222 -19.68 1.95 9.77
N HIS A 223 -18.95 0.87 9.53
CA HIS A 223 -19.53 -0.44 9.21
C HIS A 223 -18.97 -1.49 10.17
N GLN A 224 -19.82 -2.40 10.66
CA GLN A 224 -19.36 -3.62 11.34
C GLN A 224 -19.27 -4.76 10.34
N VAL A 225 -18.12 -5.44 10.31
CA VAL A 225 -17.96 -6.69 9.59
C VAL A 225 -18.66 -7.78 10.39
N GLY A 226 -19.78 -8.31 9.89
CA GLY A 226 -20.49 -9.41 10.53
C GLY A 226 -19.67 -10.71 10.54
N PRO A 227 -19.95 -11.67 11.44
CA PRO A 227 -19.33 -12.98 11.38
C PRO A 227 -19.65 -13.63 10.03
N LYS A 228 -18.63 -14.15 9.33
CA LYS A 228 -18.81 -14.96 8.13
C LYS A 228 -19.72 -16.14 8.48
N VAL A 229 -20.99 -16.07 8.07
CA VAL A 229 -21.88 -17.23 8.10
C VAL A 229 -21.28 -18.27 7.13
N PRO A 230 -21.03 -19.52 7.57
CA PRO A 230 -20.61 -20.57 6.66
C PRO A 230 -21.73 -20.79 5.64
N PHE A 231 -21.47 -20.47 4.38
CA PHE A 231 -22.39 -20.81 3.29
C PHE A 231 -22.52 -22.33 3.22
N HIS A 232 -23.73 -22.84 3.46
CA HIS A 232 -24.10 -24.19 3.03
C HIS A 232 -24.16 -24.22 1.50
N PRO A 233 -23.58 -25.24 0.85
CA PRO A 233 -23.71 -25.40 -0.59
C PRO A 233 -25.16 -25.78 -0.91
N MET A 234 -25.89 -24.86 -1.55
CA MET A 234 -27.18 -25.18 -2.15
C MET A 234 -26.89 -25.89 -3.48
N SER A 235 -27.36 -27.13 -3.59
CA SER A 235 -27.22 -27.97 -4.76
C SER A 235 -27.86 -27.31 -5.99
N LEU A 236 -27.08 -27.09 -7.05
CA LEU A 236 -27.60 -26.87 -8.39
C LEU A 236 -27.17 -28.03 -9.29
N ASN A 237 -28.14 -28.91 -9.56
CA ASN A 237 -28.15 -29.71 -10.77
C ASN A 237 -28.39 -28.76 -11.94
N ASN A 238 -27.39 -28.59 -12.81
CA ASN A 238 -27.57 -28.78 -14.24
C ASN A 238 -26.21 -28.78 -14.93
N SER A 239 -26.00 -29.86 -15.67
CA SER A 239 -24.91 -30.09 -16.60
C SER A 239 -24.72 -28.91 -17.54
N ASN A 240 -23.56 -28.24 -17.44
CA ASN A 240 -22.80 -27.67 -18.55
C ASN A 240 -21.38 -27.35 -18.03
N LEU A 241 -20.42 -28.12 -18.55
CA LEU A 241 -18.96 -27.90 -18.58
C LEU A 241 -18.37 -26.95 -17.51
N LEU A 242 -17.72 -27.56 -16.52
CA LEU A 242 -16.76 -26.89 -15.63
C LEU A 242 -15.71 -26.13 -16.47
N PRO A 243 -15.41 -24.85 -16.21
CA PRO A 243 -14.15 -24.29 -16.66
C PRO A 243 -13.04 -24.95 -15.84
N GLU A 244 -12.05 -25.50 -16.53
CA GLU A 244 -10.84 -26.04 -15.89
C GLU A 244 -10.23 -24.97 -14.97
N SER A 245 -9.94 -25.35 -13.72
CA SER A 245 -9.01 -24.61 -12.89
C SER A 245 -7.69 -24.46 -13.65
N PHE A 246 -7.37 -23.24 -14.10
CA PHE A 246 -6.12 -23.00 -14.81
C PHE A 246 -4.95 -23.18 -13.84
N LEU A 247 -4.13 -24.20 -14.10
CA LEU A 247 -2.92 -24.50 -13.36
C LEU A 247 -1.76 -23.72 -14.01
N TRP A 248 -1.16 -22.77 -13.29
CA TRP A 248 -0.03 -21.98 -13.79
C TRP A 248 1.30 -22.55 -13.27
N ALA A 249 2.18 -23.00 -14.16
CA ALA A 249 3.55 -23.41 -13.81
C ALA A 249 4.54 -22.23 -13.90
N SER A 250 4.17 -21.06 -13.37
CA SER A 250 5.02 -19.86 -13.34
C SER A 250 5.19 -19.38 -11.91
N PRO A 251 6.40 -19.04 -11.45
CA PRO A 251 6.66 -18.55 -10.09
C PRO A 251 6.00 -17.23 -9.72
N VAL A 252 5.76 -16.36 -10.71
CA VAL A 252 5.13 -15.05 -10.54
C VAL A 252 4.14 -14.85 -11.68
N SER A 253 2.87 -14.61 -11.35
CA SER A 253 1.84 -14.30 -12.36
C SER A 253 1.13 -13.02 -11.99
N SER A 254 0.73 -12.23 -12.99
CA SER A 254 -0.22 -11.14 -12.82
C SER A 254 -1.44 -11.34 -13.68
N THR A 255 -2.62 -11.24 -13.08
CA THR A 255 -3.91 -11.41 -13.78
C THR A 255 -4.69 -10.09 -13.77
N LEU A 256 -5.06 -9.61 -14.96
CA LEU A 256 -5.89 -8.42 -15.16
C LEU A 256 -7.32 -8.82 -15.48
N TYR A 257 -8.29 -8.17 -14.83
CA TYR A 257 -9.73 -8.41 -15.00
C TYR A 257 -10.43 -7.32 -15.83
N PRO A 258 -11.68 -7.54 -16.32
CA PRO A 258 -12.33 -6.68 -17.31
C PRO A 258 -12.67 -5.27 -16.79
N TYR A 259 -12.83 -5.11 -15.48
CA TYR A 259 -13.03 -3.79 -14.89
C TYR A 259 -11.79 -2.89 -15.05
N SER A 260 -10.60 -3.48 -14.94
CA SER A 260 -9.32 -2.79 -15.13
C SER A 260 -9.11 -2.40 -16.58
N THR A 261 -9.48 -3.30 -17.50
CA THR A 261 -9.35 -3.03 -18.93
C THR A 261 -10.25 -1.87 -19.35
N LEU A 262 -11.42 -1.70 -18.72
CA LEU A 262 -12.28 -0.52 -18.91
C LEU A 262 -11.59 0.80 -18.49
N GLN A 263 -10.91 0.82 -17.35
CA GLN A 263 -10.20 2.01 -16.88
C GLN A 263 -8.99 2.33 -17.77
N VAL A 264 -8.19 1.31 -18.11
CA VAL A 264 -7.06 1.46 -19.04
C VAL A 264 -7.54 1.96 -20.41
N ALA A 265 -8.71 1.50 -20.89
CA ALA A 265 -9.31 1.99 -22.13
C ALA A 265 -9.64 3.49 -22.06
N ARG A 266 -10.15 3.97 -20.91
CA ARG A 266 -10.47 5.38 -20.70
C ARG A 266 -9.22 6.26 -20.64
N GLU A 267 -8.17 5.83 -19.95
CA GLU A 267 -6.92 6.59 -19.90
C GLU A 267 -6.22 6.62 -21.27
N GLY A 268 -6.21 5.48 -21.96
CA GLY A 268 -5.68 5.38 -23.32
C GLY A 268 -6.45 6.26 -24.32
N SER A 269 -7.77 6.37 -24.21
CA SER A 269 -8.57 7.20 -25.12
C SER A 269 -8.23 8.69 -25.01
N VAL A 270 -7.87 9.19 -23.83
CA VAL A 270 -7.40 10.58 -23.64
C VAL A 270 -6.10 10.85 -24.39
N VAL A 271 -5.16 9.90 -24.36
CA VAL A 271 -3.90 9.99 -25.13
C VAL A 271 -4.19 9.94 -26.62
N LEU A 272 -5.02 8.99 -27.06
CA LEU A 272 -5.41 8.84 -28.46
C LEU A 272 -6.13 10.07 -29.01
N GLN A 273 -6.96 10.74 -28.21
CA GLN A 273 -7.65 11.97 -28.59
C GLN A 273 -6.66 13.09 -28.94
N LYS A 274 -5.53 13.19 -28.22
CA LYS A 274 -4.48 14.18 -28.53
C LYS A 274 -3.76 13.85 -29.84
N GLU A 275 -3.51 12.58 -30.12
CA GLU A 275 -2.89 12.17 -31.39
C GLU A 275 -3.85 12.30 -32.58
N LEU A 276 -5.15 12.11 -32.38
CA LEU A 276 -6.17 12.35 -33.43
C LEU A 276 -6.18 13.80 -33.90
N LEU A 277 -5.99 14.78 -33.00
CA LEU A 277 -5.91 16.20 -33.36
C LEU A 277 -4.72 16.52 -34.30
N ARG A 278 -3.70 15.66 -34.35
CA ARG A 278 -2.52 15.84 -35.22
C ARG A 278 -2.69 15.27 -36.63
N ILE A 279 -3.84 14.67 -36.95
CA ILE A 279 -4.08 14.13 -38.28
C ILE A 279 -4.12 15.25 -39.32
N THR A 280 -3.26 15.13 -40.33
CA THR A 280 -3.28 15.98 -41.53
C THR A 280 -4.18 15.35 -42.59
N LEU A 281 -5.22 16.06 -42.98
CA LEU A 281 -6.14 15.67 -44.06
C LEU A 281 -5.66 16.27 -45.41
N PRO A 282 -5.76 15.54 -46.52
CA PRO A 282 -5.41 16.04 -47.84
C PRO A 282 -6.50 17.00 -48.36
N ASP A 283 -6.12 17.82 -49.34
CA ASP A 283 -7.05 18.68 -50.06
C ASP A 283 -7.91 17.86 -51.04
N PHE A 284 -9.18 18.27 -51.20
CA PHE A 284 -10.13 17.65 -52.12
C PHE A 284 -10.38 18.58 -53.30
N ILE A 285 -9.84 18.18 -54.45
CA ILE A 285 -9.82 18.98 -55.67
C ILE A 285 -10.59 18.25 -56.77
N GLY A 286 -11.35 18.99 -57.58
CA GLY A 286 -12.07 18.42 -58.71
C GLY A 286 -12.78 19.46 -59.58
N ASP A 287 -13.44 18.95 -60.61
CA ASP A 287 -14.25 19.76 -61.52
C ASP A 287 -15.73 19.47 -61.31
N PHE A 288 -16.58 20.48 -61.46
CA PHE A 288 -18.03 20.34 -61.38
C PHE A 288 -18.71 20.77 -62.69
N LYS A 289 -19.87 20.17 -62.96
CA LYS A 289 -20.77 20.55 -64.05
C LYS A 289 -22.22 20.51 -63.54
N ILE A 290 -22.75 21.66 -63.13
CA ILE A 290 -24.07 21.78 -62.50
C ILE A 290 -24.92 22.76 -63.31
N LYS A 291 -26.16 22.43 -63.67
CA LYS A 291 -27.09 23.39 -64.29
C LYS A 291 -27.84 24.15 -63.17
N PRO A 292 -27.99 25.48 -63.23
CA PRO A 292 -27.57 26.43 -64.28
C PRO A 292 -26.11 26.94 -64.15
N PHE A 293 -25.37 26.55 -63.12
CA PHE A 293 -24.05 27.10 -62.77
C PHE A 293 -22.89 26.78 -63.72
N GLY A 294 -23.05 25.92 -64.74
CA GLY A 294 -22.04 25.63 -65.76
C GLY A 294 -20.93 24.70 -65.29
N ARG A 295 -19.74 24.81 -65.92
CA ARG A 295 -18.52 24.06 -65.55
C ARG A 295 -17.58 24.96 -64.75
N GLY A 296 -16.89 24.39 -63.77
CA GLY A 296 -15.87 25.09 -62.99
C GLY A 296 -15.01 24.12 -62.18
N HIS A 297 -14.06 24.68 -61.45
CA HIS A 297 -13.12 23.96 -60.60
C HIS A 297 -13.40 24.26 -59.13
N PHE A 298 -13.32 23.26 -58.27
CA PHE A 298 -13.47 23.41 -56.82
C PHE A 298 -12.26 22.82 -56.09
N GLU A 299 -11.97 23.39 -54.93
CA GLU A 299 -10.89 22.99 -54.05
C GLU A 299 -11.36 23.18 -52.60
N PHE A 300 -11.43 22.11 -51.83
CA PHE A 300 -11.55 22.15 -50.37
C PHE A 300 -10.17 21.87 -49.80
N HIS A 301 -9.56 22.85 -49.14
CA HIS A 301 -8.16 22.80 -48.74
C HIS A 301 -7.95 23.24 -47.29
N SER A 302 -6.74 23.02 -46.79
CA SER A 302 -6.34 23.43 -45.43
C SER A 302 -7.20 22.80 -44.34
N LEU A 303 -7.60 21.54 -44.55
CA LEU A 303 -8.43 20.81 -43.60
C LEU A 303 -7.65 20.50 -42.33
N SER A 304 -8.21 20.86 -41.18
CA SER A 304 -7.61 20.63 -39.86
C SER A 304 -8.67 20.15 -38.87
N ILE A 305 -8.28 19.19 -38.01
CA ILE A 305 -9.17 18.70 -36.96
C ILE A 305 -9.13 19.70 -35.80
N HIS A 306 -10.23 20.40 -35.58
CA HIS A 306 -10.34 21.41 -34.52
C HIS A 306 -10.72 20.78 -33.17
N SER A 307 -11.58 19.76 -33.18
CA SER A 307 -11.95 19.04 -31.96
C SER A 307 -12.24 17.57 -32.25
N CYS A 308 -11.87 16.70 -31.33
CA CYS A 308 -12.19 15.28 -31.34
C CYS A 308 -12.72 14.92 -29.95
N GLU A 309 -13.76 14.11 -29.86
CA GLU A 309 -14.31 13.60 -28.60
C GLU A 309 -14.53 12.09 -28.73
N LEU A 310 -13.80 11.31 -27.92
CA LEU A 310 -13.93 9.85 -27.86
C LEU A 310 -14.76 9.48 -26.62
N ARG A 311 -15.97 8.97 -26.80
CA ARG A 311 -16.92 8.75 -25.69
C ARG A 311 -16.89 7.34 -25.13
N GLY A 312 -17.27 6.34 -25.94
CA GLY A 312 -17.44 4.97 -25.47
C GLY A 312 -16.23 4.09 -25.78
N SER A 313 -15.25 3.99 -24.90
CA SER A 313 -14.07 3.11 -25.05
C SER A 313 -14.18 1.85 -24.18
N ALA A 314 -13.96 0.67 -24.77
CA ALA A 314 -13.86 -0.60 -24.06
C ALA A 314 -12.68 -1.43 -24.58
N LEU A 315 -11.93 -2.01 -23.66
CA LEU A 315 -10.83 -2.93 -23.95
C LEU A 315 -11.21 -4.31 -23.43
N MET A 316 -11.31 -5.30 -24.32
CA MET A 316 -11.79 -6.65 -23.99
C MET A 316 -10.74 -7.70 -24.31
N PRO A 317 -10.56 -8.73 -23.48
CA PRO A 317 -9.78 -9.91 -23.84
C PRO A 317 -10.31 -10.59 -25.11
N LEU A 318 -9.40 -10.93 -26.02
CA LEU A 318 -9.65 -11.79 -27.17
C LEU A 318 -8.96 -13.14 -26.94
N PRO A 319 -9.71 -14.21 -26.60
CA PRO A 319 -9.14 -15.52 -26.30
C PRO A 319 -8.17 -16.00 -27.38
N GLY A 320 -6.93 -16.30 -26.97
CA GLY A 320 -5.89 -16.82 -27.87
C GLY A 320 -5.28 -15.82 -28.85
N GLN A 321 -5.64 -14.53 -28.80
CA GLN A 321 -5.09 -13.50 -29.70
C GLN A 321 -4.50 -12.28 -28.96
N GLY A 322 -5.16 -11.79 -27.91
CA GLY A 322 -4.71 -10.60 -27.17
C GLY A 322 -5.88 -9.77 -26.65
N LEU A 323 -5.97 -8.51 -27.06
CA LEU A 323 -7.01 -7.57 -26.62
C LEU A 323 -7.72 -6.92 -27.82
N SER A 324 -8.98 -6.53 -27.66
CA SER A 324 -9.73 -5.71 -28.62
C SER A 324 -10.09 -4.38 -27.98
N LEU A 325 -9.60 -3.28 -28.58
CA LEU A 325 -10.01 -1.93 -28.24
C LEU A 325 -11.16 -1.51 -29.16
N THR A 326 -12.31 -1.23 -28.58
CA THR A 326 -13.48 -0.70 -29.29
C THR A 326 -13.79 0.70 -28.80
N ILE A 327 -14.01 1.62 -29.74
CA ILE A 327 -14.43 2.99 -29.48
C ILE A 327 -15.73 3.24 -30.25
N SER A 328 -16.72 3.82 -29.59
CA SER A 328 -18.06 4.02 -30.12
C SER A 328 -18.58 5.42 -29.84
N ASP A 329 -19.58 5.82 -30.64
CA ASP A 329 -20.30 7.10 -30.55
C ASP A 329 -19.38 8.33 -30.43
N SER A 330 -18.31 8.34 -31.22
CA SER A 330 -17.32 9.41 -31.20
C SER A 330 -17.59 10.50 -32.23
N PHE A 331 -17.01 11.68 -32.00
CA PHE A 331 -17.29 12.89 -32.75
C PHE A 331 -16.01 13.63 -33.14
N ILE A 332 -15.94 14.12 -34.38
CA ILE A 332 -14.83 14.93 -34.90
C ILE A 332 -15.37 16.18 -35.59
N ARG A 333 -14.77 17.35 -35.31
CA ARG A 333 -14.97 18.58 -36.09
C ARG A 333 -13.73 18.87 -36.92
N VAL A 334 -13.95 19.04 -38.22
CA VAL A 334 -12.93 19.47 -39.18
C VAL A 334 -13.29 20.85 -39.67
N GLN A 335 -12.30 21.73 -39.77
CA GLN A 335 -12.44 23.05 -40.38
C GLN A 335 -11.54 23.12 -41.59
N GLY A 336 -11.97 23.85 -42.62
CA GLY A 336 -11.15 24.12 -43.78
C GLY A 336 -11.64 25.31 -44.58
N GLU A 337 -10.97 25.55 -45.69
CA GLU A 337 -11.27 26.62 -46.61
C GLU A 337 -11.66 26.03 -47.96
N TRP A 338 -12.58 26.68 -48.67
CA TRP A 338 -12.97 26.28 -50.01
C TRP A 338 -12.71 27.40 -51.01
N LYS A 339 -12.38 27.01 -52.24
CA LYS A 339 -12.18 27.89 -53.39
C LYS A 339 -12.92 27.33 -54.59
N VAL A 340 -13.65 28.20 -55.29
CA VAL A 340 -14.34 27.87 -56.53
C VAL A 340 -13.88 28.82 -57.62
N ARG A 341 -13.45 28.27 -58.76
CA ARG A 341 -13.02 29.03 -59.93
C ARG A 341 -13.91 28.71 -61.13
N LYS A 342 -14.51 29.75 -61.71
CA LYS A 342 -15.30 29.65 -62.94
C LYS A 342 -15.02 30.86 -63.83
N ALA A 343 -14.40 30.63 -64.99
CA ALA A 343 -13.95 31.69 -65.90
C ALA A 343 -13.18 32.80 -65.14
N PHE A 344 -13.74 34.00 -65.02
CA PHE A 344 -13.14 35.14 -64.29
C PHE A 344 -13.58 35.25 -62.81
N VAL A 345 -14.57 34.47 -62.37
CA VAL A 345 -15.12 34.52 -61.00
C VAL A 345 -14.33 33.58 -60.09
N LYS A 346 -13.84 34.11 -58.97
CA LYS A 346 -13.19 33.37 -57.88
C LYS A 346 -13.99 33.58 -56.60
N LEU A 347 -14.59 32.52 -56.09
CA LEU A 347 -15.24 32.51 -54.78
C LEU A 347 -14.33 31.78 -53.79
N HIS A 348 -14.38 32.23 -52.55
CA HIS A 348 -13.67 31.62 -51.43
C HIS A 348 -14.52 31.75 -50.16
N GLY A 349 -14.25 30.91 -49.19
CA GLY A 349 -14.88 30.95 -47.88
C GLY A 349 -14.42 29.77 -47.03
N SER A 350 -14.98 29.66 -45.83
CA SER A 350 -14.70 28.58 -44.89
C SER A 350 -15.80 27.51 -44.92
N PHE A 351 -15.47 26.32 -44.43
CA PHE A 351 -16.45 25.27 -44.18
C PHE A 351 -16.10 24.49 -42.91
N ASP A 352 -17.14 24.03 -42.24
CA ASP A 352 -17.07 23.20 -41.04
C ASP A 352 -17.71 21.84 -41.34
N VAL A 353 -17.03 20.76 -40.98
CA VAL A 353 -17.52 19.39 -41.11
C VAL A 353 -17.64 18.76 -39.74
N GLN A 354 -18.83 18.28 -39.40
CA GLN A 354 -19.16 17.56 -38.19
C GLN A 354 -19.35 16.07 -38.51
N VAL A 355 -18.43 15.25 -38.02
CA VAL A 355 -18.43 13.80 -38.23
C VAL A 355 -18.97 13.13 -36.97
N LYS A 356 -20.11 12.45 -37.09
CA LYS A 356 -20.85 11.88 -35.95
C LYS A 356 -20.94 10.36 -36.03
N GLY A 357 -21.01 9.74 -34.85
CA GLY A 357 -21.21 8.29 -34.73
C GLY A 357 -20.02 7.49 -35.27
N ILE A 358 -18.81 7.94 -34.99
CA ILE A 358 -17.58 7.24 -35.38
C ILE A 358 -17.43 6.00 -34.50
N THR A 359 -17.22 4.85 -35.13
CA THR A 359 -16.84 3.61 -34.46
C THR A 359 -15.45 3.19 -34.91
N ILE A 360 -14.67 2.65 -33.99
CA ILE A 360 -13.29 2.20 -34.21
C ILE A 360 -13.12 0.86 -33.51
N SER A 361 -12.50 -0.11 -34.18
CA SER A 361 -12.10 -1.38 -33.59
C SER A 361 -10.65 -1.68 -33.94
N VAL A 362 -9.83 -1.96 -32.92
CA VAL A 362 -8.41 -2.29 -33.07
C VAL A 362 -8.12 -3.56 -32.30
N ASN A 363 -7.51 -4.55 -32.97
CA ASN A 363 -7.05 -5.77 -32.32
C ASN A 363 -5.57 -5.60 -31.95
N LEU A 364 -5.28 -5.69 -30.65
CA LEU A 364 -3.95 -5.66 -30.08
C LEU A 364 -3.48 -7.10 -29.87
N VAL A 365 -2.46 -7.52 -30.60
CA VAL A 365 -1.85 -8.84 -30.46
C VAL A 365 -0.67 -8.72 -29.50
N LEU A 366 -0.75 -9.43 -28.38
CA LEU A 366 0.28 -9.45 -27.35
C LEU A 366 1.24 -10.62 -27.58
N GLY A 367 2.53 -10.36 -27.43
CA GLY A 367 3.58 -11.34 -27.68
C GLY A 367 4.72 -11.25 -26.66
N ARG A 368 5.76 -12.04 -26.91
CA ARG A 368 6.99 -12.08 -26.13
C ARG A 368 8.19 -12.08 -27.07
N GLU A 369 9.19 -11.26 -26.78
CA GLU A 369 10.51 -11.33 -27.39
C GLU A 369 11.37 -12.43 -26.77
N PRO A 370 12.39 -12.96 -27.49
CA PRO A 370 13.39 -13.85 -26.91
C PRO A 370 14.10 -13.28 -25.67
N SER A 371 14.19 -11.95 -25.59
CA SER A 371 14.72 -11.20 -24.45
C SER A 371 13.88 -11.31 -23.17
N GLY A 372 12.66 -11.86 -23.24
CA GLY A 372 11.72 -11.89 -22.13
C GLY A 372 10.84 -10.64 -22.01
N ARG A 373 10.95 -9.68 -22.93
CA ARG A 373 10.10 -8.47 -22.95
C ARG A 373 8.74 -8.73 -23.60
N PRO A 374 7.66 -8.04 -23.15
CA PRO A 374 6.39 -8.06 -23.85
C PRO A 374 6.48 -7.35 -25.21
N THR A 375 5.63 -7.77 -26.14
CA THR A 375 5.39 -7.05 -27.39
C THR A 375 3.90 -6.83 -27.61
N VAL A 376 3.57 -5.79 -28.36
CA VAL A 376 2.22 -5.47 -28.81
C VAL A 376 2.25 -5.00 -30.25
N THR A 377 1.30 -5.49 -31.04
CA THR A 377 1.11 -5.05 -32.43
C THR A 377 -0.38 -4.82 -32.71
N ALA A 378 -0.69 -4.00 -33.70
CA ALA A 378 -2.07 -3.72 -34.11
C ALA A 378 -2.31 -4.10 -35.59
N PRO A 379 -2.30 -5.40 -35.94
CA PRO A 379 -2.38 -5.84 -37.34
C PRO A 379 -3.75 -5.53 -37.98
N GLY A 380 -4.82 -5.43 -37.17
CA GLY A 380 -6.16 -5.12 -37.64
C GLY A 380 -6.69 -3.84 -37.00
N CYS A 381 -7.13 -2.90 -37.85
CA CYS A 381 -7.92 -1.74 -37.46
C CYS A 381 -9.07 -1.54 -38.46
N SER A 382 -10.26 -1.27 -37.95
CA SER A 382 -11.39 -0.79 -38.73
C SER A 382 -11.96 0.47 -38.10
N SER A 383 -12.40 1.40 -38.94
CA SER A 383 -13.13 2.59 -38.52
C SER A 383 -14.30 2.81 -39.46
N HIS A 384 -15.43 3.22 -38.90
CA HIS A 384 -16.64 3.50 -39.66
C HIS A 384 -17.26 4.82 -39.21
N ILE A 385 -17.65 5.64 -40.19
CA ILE A 385 -18.34 6.91 -39.97
C ILE A 385 -19.81 6.75 -40.35
N ARG A 386 -20.71 6.97 -39.39
CA ARG A 386 -22.16 6.97 -39.63
C ARG A 386 -22.60 8.20 -40.42
N ASP A 387 -22.30 9.38 -39.92
CA ASP A 387 -22.89 10.62 -40.40
C ASP A 387 -21.87 11.75 -40.57
N VAL A 388 -22.07 12.57 -41.61
CA VAL A 388 -21.21 13.71 -41.97
C VAL A 388 -22.10 14.91 -42.28
N GLU A 389 -22.13 15.86 -41.36
CA GLU A 389 -22.83 17.14 -41.52
C GLU A 389 -21.84 18.22 -41.95
N VAL A 390 -22.23 19.06 -42.90
CA VAL A 390 -21.35 20.09 -43.47
C VAL A 390 -22.05 21.44 -43.41
N ASP A 391 -21.33 22.44 -42.93
CA ASP A 391 -21.72 23.84 -42.95
C ASP A 391 -20.73 24.62 -43.83
N ILE A 392 -21.24 25.44 -44.74
CA ILE A 392 -20.45 26.17 -45.73
C ILE A 392 -20.78 27.66 -45.59
N SER A 393 -19.73 28.48 -45.48
CA SER A 393 -19.90 29.92 -45.37
C SER A 393 -20.57 30.49 -46.63
N GLY A 394 -21.61 31.30 -46.44
CA GLY A 394 -22.41 31.88 -47.54
C GLY A 394 -23.51 30.92 -47.98
N ASP A 395 -24.70 31.44 -48.21
CA ASP A 395 -25.93 30.69 -48.53
C ASP A 395 -25.85 30.01 -49.92
N LEU A 396 -24.96 29.02 -50.05
CA LEU A 396 -24.52 28.37 -51.28
C LEU A 396 -24.96 26.90 -51.30
N GLY A 397 -26.27 26.65 -51.29
CA GLY A 397 -26.82 25.28 -51.27
C GLY A 397 -26.34 24.37 -52.42
N TRP A 398 -25.91 24.93 -53.56
CA TRP A 398 -25.32 24.16 -54.66
C TRP A 398 -23.94 23.57 -54.33
N LEU A 399 -23.15 24.26 -53.49
CA LEU A 399 -21.81 23.83 -53.08
C LEU A 399 -21.90 22.75 -52.00
N LEU A 400 -22.91 22.85 -51.12
CA LEU A 400 -23.27 21.78 -50.18
C LEU A 400 -23.62 20.49 -50.93
N ASN A 401 -24.49 20.58 -51.94
CA ASN A 401 -24.82 19.44 -52.81
C ASN A 401 -23.62 18.88 -53.56
N LEU A 402 -22.66 19.73 -53.96
CA LEU A 402 -21.42 19.28 -54.60
C LEU A 402 -20.57 18.46 -53.62
N PHE A 403 -20.43 18.92 -52.38
CA PHE A 403 -19.70 18.19 -51.35
C PHE A 403 -20.27 16.79 -51.13
N HIS A 404 -21.58 16.69 -50.89
CA HIS A 404 -22.24 15.40 -50.67
C HIS A 404 -22.06 14.43 -51.84
N ASN A 405 -22.17 14.92 -53.08
CA ASN A 405 -22.12 14.06 -54.26
C ASN A 405 -20.70 13.64 -54.67
N GLN A 406 -19.68 14.48 -54.47
CA GLN A 406 -18.33 14.24 -55.01
C GLN A 406 -17.24 14.08 -53.96
N VAL A 407 -17.38 14.69 -52.79
CA VAL A 407 -16.33 14.81 -51.77
C VAL A 407 -16.59 13.90 -50.59
N GLU A 408 -17.82 13.80 -50.09
CA GLU A 408 -18.14 13.12 -48.83
C GLU A 408 -17.64 11.68 -48.77
N SER A 409 -17.88 10.87 -49.82
CA SER A 409 -17.42 9.47 -49.86
C SER A 409 -15.89 9.33 -49.92
N ARG A 410 -15.18 10.32 -50.47
CA ARG A 410 -13.72 10.37 -50.46
C ARG A 410 -13.22 10.82 -49.09
N PHE A 411 -13.85 11.83 -48.52
CA PHE A 411 -13.57 12.34 -47.19
C PHE A 411 -13.73 11.26 -46.11
N ARG A 412 -14.85 10.53 -46.10
CA ARG A 412 -15.10 9.41 -45.18
C ARG A 412 -13.96 8.38 -45.23
N ARG A 413 -13.65 7.86 -46.43
CA ARG A 413 -12.58 6.86 -46.62
C ARG A 413 -11.21 7.36 -46.18
N VAL A 414 -10.89 8.61 -46.49
CA VAL A 414 -9.61 9.22 -46.09
C VAL A 414 -9.54 9.37 -44.58
N LEU A 415 -10.60 9.86 -43.93
CA LEU A 415 -10.63 10.03 -42.48
C LEU A 415 -10.56 8.69 -41.74
N GLU A 416 -11.36 7.69 -42.14
CA GLU A 416 -11.33 6.32 -41.60
C GLU A 416 -9.93 5.71 -41.71
N SER A 417 -9.29 5.84 -42.89
CA SER A 417 -7.94 5.37 -43.13
C SER A 417 -6.90 6.09 -42.26
N LYS A 418 -7.02 7.42 -42.12
CA LYS A 418 -6.11 8.22 -41.29
C LYS A 418 -6.24 7.90 -39.81
N ILE A 419 -7.45 7.69 -39.31
CA ILE A 419 -7.73 7.25 -37.93
C ILE A 419 -7.00 5.93 -37.67
N CYS A 420 -7.19 4.92 -38.53
CA CYS A 420 -6.54 3.62 -38.34
C CYS A 420 -5.02 3.69 -38.43
N LYS A 421 -4.48 4.43 -39.40
CA LYS A 421 -3.03 4.61 -39.54
C LYS A 421 -2.42 5.28 -38.30
N MET A 422 -3.09 6.30 -37.75
CA MET A 422 -2.64 6.97 -36.53
C MET A 422 -2.64 6.00 -35.34
N LEU A 423 -3.70 5.22 -35.15
CA LEU A 423 -3.79 4.23 -34.07
C LEU A 423 -2.71 3.16 -34.17
N GLN A 424 -2.51 2.61 -35.36
CA GLN A 424 -1.47 1.61 -35.60
C GLN A 424 -0.08 2.19 -35.31
N ASN A 425 0.18 3.43 -35.75
CA ASN A 425 1.42 4.12 -35.44
C ASN A 425 1.59 4.30 -33.93
N SER A 426 0.57 4.79 -33.22
CA SER A 426 0.62 5.01 -31.75
C SER A 426 0.90 3.71 -30.98
N VAL A 427 0.38 2.58 -31.45
CA VAL A 427 0.70 1.27 -30.87
C VAL A 427 2.18 0.96 -31.02
N THR A 428 2.77 1.22 -32.19
CA THR A 428 4.19 0.97 -32.46
C THR A 428 5.13 2.00 -31.84
N SER A 429 4.76 3.29 -31.80
CA SER A 429 5.63 4.39 -31.34
C SER A 429 5.53 4.67 -29.85
N ASP A 430 4.37 4.40 -29.22
CA ASP A 430 4.12 4.81 -27.84
C ASP A 430 3.83 3.60 -26.95
N LEU A 431 2.85 2.77 -27.32
CA LEU A 431 2.44 1.64 -26.48
C LEU A 431 3.51 0.55 -26.41
N GLN A 432 4.12 0.18 -27.53
CA GLN A 432 5.17 -0.83 -27.58
C GLN A 432 6.39 -0.42 -26.74
N PRO A 433 6.99 0.78 -26.89
CA PRO A 433 8.06 1.23 -26.01
C PRO A 433 7.65 1.32 -24.54
N TYR A 434 6.42 1.75 -24.25
CA TYR A 434 5.90 1.79 -22.89
C TYR A 434 5.88 0.39 -22.25
N LEU A 435 5.36 -0.63 -22.93
CA LEU A 435 5.37 -2.01 -22.42
C LEU A 435 6.80 -2.56 -22.27
N GLN A 436 7.73 -2.13 -23.12
CA GLN A 436 9.14 -2.49 -22.99
C GLN A 436 9.83 -1.89 -21.76
N THR A 437 9.22 -0.91 -21.08
CA THR A 437 9.74 -0.41 -19.79
C THR A 437 9.58 -1.40 -18.64
N LEU A 438 8.76 -2.45 -18.80
CA LEU A 438 8.66 -3.50 -17.78
C LEU A 438 10.05 -4.12 -17.54
N PRO A 439 10.45 -4.26 -16.27
CA PRO A 439 11.78 -4.76 -15.95
C PRO A 439 11.89 -6.23 -16.33
N VAL A 440 12.96 -6.58 -17.04
CA VAL A 440 13.32 -7.99 -17.30
C VAL A 440 14.22 -8.50 -16.19
N LYS A 441 15.25 -7.74 -15.83
CA LYS A 441 16.13 -8.03 -14.69
C LYS A 441 16.22 -6.78 -13.82
N THR A 442 16.03 -6.95 -12.52
CA THR A 442 16.08 -5.86 -11.55
C THR A 442 17.10 -6.19 -10.46
N GLU A 443 17.88 -5.21 -10.05
CA GLU A 443 18.81 -5.36 -8.94
C GLU A 443 18.06 -5.36 -7.61
N ILE A 444 18.37 -6.31 -6.73
CA ILE A 444 17.86 -6.32 -5.35
C ILE A 444 18.86 -5.59 -4.46
N ASP A 445 20.14 -5.95 -4.58
CA ASP A 445 21.26 -5.33 -3.88
C ASP A 445 22.56 -5.42 -4.72
N SER A 446 23.71 -5.19 -4.09
CA SER A 446 25.02 -5.26 -4.74
C SER A 446 25.39 -6.66 -5.24
N PHE A 447 24.70 -7.70 -4.78
CA PHE A 447 25.06 -9.11 -5.00
C PHE A 447 24.01 -9.87 -5.83
N ALA A 448 22.72 -9.68 -5.55
CA ALA A 448 21.63 -10.42 -6.17
C ALA A 448 20.75 -9.54 -7.07
N GLY A 449 20.21 -10.17 -8.11
CA GLY A 449 19.15 -9.62 -8.95
C GLY A 449 17.97 -10.59 -9.08
N ILE A 450 16.84 -10.09 -9.57
CA ILE A 450 15.65 -10.88 -9.90
C ILE A 450 15.35 -10.81 -11.39
N ASP A 451 15.07 -11.96 -11.98
CA ASP A 451 14.67 -12.13 -13.36
C ASP A 451 13.13 -12.21 -13.47
N TYR A 452 12.53 -11.13 -13.96
CA TYR A 452 11.12 -10.99 -14.34
C TYR A 452 10.91 -11.18 -15.85
N SER A 453 11.79 -11.88 -16.57
CA SER A 453 11.52 -12.24 -17.97
C SER A 453 10.16 -12.94 -18.09
N LEU A 454 9.38 -12.59 -19.11
CA LEU A 454 8.16 -13.32 -19.42
C LEU A 454 8.51 -14.78 -19.72
N MET A 455 7.72 -15.71 -19.19
CA MET A 455 7.85 -17.14 -19.50
C MET A 455 7.13 -17.51 -20.79
N GLU A 456 6.10 -16.76 -21.15
CA GLU A 456 5.34 -16.90 -22.39
C GLU A 456 4.70 -15.56 -22.80
N ALA A 457 4.07 -15.52 -23.97
CA ALA A 457 3.29 -14.36 -24.37
C ALA A 457 2.09 -14.17 -23.41
N PRO A 458 1.67 -12.93 -23.12
CA PRO A 458 0.50 -12.67 -22.30
C PRO A 458 -0.74 -13.41 -22.82
N ARG A 459 -1.40 -14.17 -21.95
CA ARG A 459 -2.49 -15.07 -22.31
C ARG A 459 -3.83 -14.41 -22.00
N ALA A 460 -4.57 -14.07 -23.06
CA ALA A 460 -5.95 -13.61 -22.92
C ALA A 460 -6.93 -14.80 -22.89
N THR A 461 -7.82 -14.81 -21.91
CA THR A 461 -8.98 -15.72 -21.80
C THR A 461 -10.27 -14.93 -22.02
N ALA A 462 -11.45 -15.54 -21.80
CA ALA A 462 -12.72 -14.83 -21.95
C ALA A 462 -12.91 -13.69 -20.90
N GLN A 463 -12.22 -13.77 -19.77
CA GLN A 463 -12.49 -12.92 -18.60
C GLN A 463 -11.24 -12.25 -18.03
N MET A 464 -10.05 -12.58 -18.52
CA MET A 464 -8.83 -12.06 -17.92
C MET A 464 -7.65 -12.10 -18.89
N LEU A 465 -6.62 -11.32 -18.56
CA LEU A 465 -5.32 -11.34 -19.21
C LEU A 465 -4.27 -11.76 -18.18
N ASP A 466 -3.65 -12.91 -18.41
CA ASP A 466 -2.56 -13.42 -17.60
C ASP A 466 -1.20 -13.05 -18.16
N VAL A 467 -0.29 -12.68 -17.28
CA VAL A 467 1.11 -12.39 -17.61
C VAL A 467 1.99 -13.19 -16.66
N MET A 468 2.80 -14.09 -17.23
CA MET A 468 3.58 -15.06 -16.48
C MET A 468 5.06 -14.68 -16.53
N PHE A 469 5.65 -14.49 -15.35
CA PHE A 469 7.03 -14.04 -15.15
C PHE A 469 7.88 -15.13 -14.53
N LYS A 470 9.19 -15.11 -14.82
CA LYS A 470 10.13 -16.11 -14.33
C LYS A 470 10.33 -16.04 -12.82
N GLY A 471 10.47 -14.85 -12.24
CA GLY A 471 10.56 -14.66 -10.79
C GLY A 471 11.74 -15.38 -10.11
N GLU A 472 12.89 -15.46 -10.77
CA GLU A 472 14.07 -16.18 -10.27
C GLU A 472 15.11 -15.20 -9.73
N ILE A 473 15.55 -15.40 -8.49
CA ILE A 473 16.66 -14.62 -7.91
C ILE A 473 17.97 -15.29 -8.31
N PHE A 474 18.93 -14.49 -8.77
CA PHE A 474 20.23 -14.94 -9.27
C PHE A 474 21.37 -14.09 -8.73
N ASN A 475 22.55 -14.70 -8.59
CA ASN A 475 23.80 -14.00 -8.29
C ASN A 475 24.28 -13.22 -9.53
N ARG A 476 24.60 -11.94 -9.35
CA ARG A 476 24.97 -11.03 -10.45
C ARG A 476 26.34 -11.34 -11.06
N ASP A 477 27.27 -11.85 -10.26
CA ASP A 477 28.64 -12.14 -10.70
C ASP A 477 28.76 -13.54 -11.31
N HIS A 478 27.97 -14.49 -10.80
CA HIS A 478 28.00 -15.89 -11.24
C HIS A 478 26.58 -16.42 -11.41
N TYR A 479 26.08 -16.40 -12.65
CA TYR A 479 24.76 -16.96 -12.94
C TYR A 479 24.81 -18.49 -12.89
N SER A 480 24.14 -19.08 -11.91
CA SER A 480 23.87 -20.51 -11.82
C SER A 480 22.36 -20.72 -11.72
N PRO A 481 21.73 -21.47 -12.65
CA PRO A 481 20.31 -21.76 -12.57
C PRO A 481 20.03 -22.70 -11.39
N VAL A 482 18.94 -22.43 -10.69
CA VAL A 482 18.54 -23.21 -9.52
C VAL A 482 17.96 -24.56 -9.95
N SER A 483 18.26 -25.64 -9.24
CA SER A 483 17.99 -27.03 -9.64
C SER A 483 16.58 -27.56 -9.35
N PHE A 484 15.72 -26.76 -8.69
CA PHE A 484 14.34 -27.14 -8.39
C PHE A 484 13.33 -26.36 -9.24
N LEU A 485 12.11 -26.89 -9.35
CA LEU A 485 11.05 -26.34 -10.20
C LEU A 485 10.07 -25.48 -9.41
N ALA A 486 9.42 -24.56 -10.13
CA ALA A 486 8.32 -23.77 -9.62
C ALA A 486 7.11 -24.66 -9.28
N PRO A 487 6.45 -24.44 -8.12
CA PRO A 487 5.17 -25.09 -7.86
C PRO A 487 4.10 -24.52 -8.78
N VAL A 488 3.09 -25.33 -9.08
CA VAL A 488 1.92 -24.88 -9.80
C VAL A 488 1.08 -24.01 -8.88
N MET A 489 0.79 -22.78 -9.29
CA MET A 489 -0.08 -21.88 -8.55
C MET A 489 -1.52 -21.99 -9.03
N SER A 490 -2.46 -21.63 -8.16
CA SER A 490 -3.84 -21.33 -8.51
C SER A 490 -4.29 -20.00 -7.89
N LEU A 491 -4.86 -19.12 -8.71
CA LEU A 491 -5.49 -17.88 -8.30
C LEU A 491 -6.98 -18.14 -8.01
N PRO A 492 -7.53 -17.56 -6.93
CA PRO A 492 -8.96 -17.64 -6.67
C PRO A 492 -9.74 -16.85 -7.72
N GLU A 493 -10.94 -17.32 -8.07
CA GLU A 493 -11.91 -16.59 -8.90
C GLU A 493 -12.54 -15.41 -8.13
N GLN A 494 -11.72 -14.43 -7.77
CA GLN A 494 -12.19 -13.18 -7.19
C GLN A 494 -12.00 -12.07 -8.20
N TYR A 495 -13.09 -11.41 -8.57
CA TYR A 495 -13.13 -10.42 -9.64
C TYR A 495 -13.18 -8.97 -9.11
N ASN A 496 -12.71 -8.73 -7.87
CA ASN A 496 -12.93 -7.46 -7.16
C ASN A 496 -11.70 -6.51 -7.14
N ARG A 497 -10.54 -6.93 -7.67
CA ARG A 497 -9.35 -6.08 -7.80
C ARG A 497 -8.93 -5.91 -9.26
N MET A 498 -8.14 -4.86 -9.49
CA MET A 498 -7.70 -4.54 -10.84
C MET A 498 -6.65 -5.52 -11.37
N VAL A 499 -5.72 -5.89 -10.50
CA VAL A 499 -4.64 -6.83 -10.78
C VAL A 499 -4.48 -7.71 -9.57
N TYR A 500 -4.24 -9.00 -9.80
CA TYR A 500 -3.82 -9.94 -8.77
C TYR A 500 -2.41 -10.40 -9.09
N PHE A 501 -1.52 -10.32 -8.10
CA PHE A 501 -0.19 -10.90 -8.19
C PHE A 501 -0.18 -12.23 -7.43
N ALA A 502 0.15 -13.30 -8.13
CA ALA A 502 0.49 -14.58 -7.53
C ALA A 502 2.02 -14.66 -7.42
N ILE A 503 2.53 -14.96 -6.24
CA ILE A 503 3.96 -15.14 -5.98
C ILE A 503 4.12 -16.44 -5.22
N SER A 504 4.93 -17.34 -5.78
CA SER A 504 5.19 -18.64 -5.18
C SER A 504 6.37 -18.61 -4.21
N GLU A 505 6.45 -19.64 -3.37
CA GLU A 505 7.61 -19.91 -2.50
C GLU A 505 8.93 -20.06 -3.27
N TYR A 506 8.87 -20.43 -4.55
CA TYR A 506 10.02 -20.53 -5.44
C TYR A 506 10.88 -19.27 -5.43
N VAL A 507 10.27 -18.08 -5.51
CA VAL A 507 11.00 -16.81 -5.54
C VAL A 507 11.88 -16.65 -4.30
N PHE A 508 11.33 -16.94 -3.11
CA PHE A 508 12.03 -16.82 -1.84
C PHE A 508 13.08 -17.92 -1.67
N ASN A 509 12.79 -19.13 -2.15
CA ASN A 509 13.72 -20.26 -2.07
C ASN A 509 14.93 -20.07 -3.00
N THR A 510 14.76 -19.46 -4.17
CA THR A 510 15.90 -19.07 -5.03
C THR A 510 16.79 -18.03 -4.37
N ALA A 511 16.22 -17.03 -3.68
CA ALA A 511 16.98 -16.10 -2.86
C ALA A 511 17.78 -16.84 -1.78
N SER A 512 17.12 -17.75 -1.06
CA SER A 512 17.74 -18.51 0.03
C SER A 512 18.99 -19.26 -0.42
N VAL A 513 18.92 -19.95 -1.57
CA VAL A 513 20.08 -20.62 -2.16
C VAL A 513 21.18 -19.62 -2.54
N VAL A 514 20.82 -18.55 -3.25
CA VAL A 514 21.79 -17.55 -3.74
C VAL A 514 22.57 -16.90 -2.59
N TYR A 515 21.92 -16.50 -1.50
CA TYR A 515 22.60 -15.92 -0.34
C TYR A 515 23.32 -16.95 0.53
N HIS A 516 22.82 -18.19 0.59
CA HIS A 516 23.48 -19.28 1.33
C HIS A 516 24.80 -19.67 0.68
N GLU A 517 24.82 -19.91 -0.63
CA GLU A 517 26.01 -20.32 -1.38
C GLU A 517 27.11 -19.26 -1.35
N ALA A 518 26.74 -17.99 -1.25
CA ALA A 518 27.68 -16.88 -1.11
C ALA A 518 28.12 -16.60 0.33
N GLY A 519 27.62 -17.34 1.32
CA GLY A 519 28.00 -17.18 2.72
C GLY A 519 27.48 -15.91 3.39
N PHE A 520 26.52 -15.20 2.79
CA PHE A 520 25.87 -14.03 3.40
C PHE A 520 25.04 -14.38 4.64
N LEU A 521 24.73 -15.66 4.83
CA LEU A 521 24.04 -16.16 6.01
C LEU A 521 25.01 -16.62 7.12
N ASN A 522 26.31 -16.37 6.96
CA ASN A 522 27.31 -16.61 7.99
C ASN A 522 27.43 -15.38 8.90
N PHE A 523 27.59 -15.60 10.20
CA PHE A 523 27.66 -14.53 11.19
C PHE A 523 28.71 -14.84 12.26
N SER A 524 29.22 -13.78 12.91
CA SER A 524 30.04 -13.88 14.10
C SER A 524 29.48 -12.96 15.17
N ILE A 525 29.39 -13.46 16.41
CA ILE A 525 28.91 -12.73 17.59
C ILE A 525 30.06 -12.68 18.60
N THR A 526 30.49 -11.47 18.92
CA THR A 526 31.50 -11.17 19.94
C THR A 526 30.86 -10.47 21.15
N ASP A 527 31.54 -10.48 22.31
CA ASP A 527 30.98 -9.93 23.56
C ASP A 527 30.62 -8.43 23.47
N ASP A 528 31.33 -7.67 22.64
CA ASP A 528 31.08 -6.24 22.42
C ASP A 528 29.77 -5.96 21.65
N MET A 529 29.25 -6.95 20.92
CA MET A 529 27.93 -6.86 20.26
C MET A 529 26.77 -7.07 21.24
N VAL A 530 27.06 -7.52 22.46
CA VAL A 530 26.04 -7.77 23.49
C VAL A 530 25.72 -6.47 24.25
N PRO A 531 24.43 -6.03 24.30
CA PRO A 531 24.05 -4.78 24.95
C PRO A 531 24.55 -4.69 26.40
N PRO A 532 25.03 -3.51 26.86
CA PRO A 532 25.65 -3.37 28.18
C PRO A 532 24.79 -3.82 29.38
N GLY A 533 23.46 -3.69 29.26
CA GLY A 533 22.48 -4.09 30.28
C GLY A 533 22.03 -5.55 30.21
N SER A 534 22.58 -6.36 29.31
CA SER A 534 22.28 -7.79 29.22
C SER A 534 22.85 -8.55 30.42
N ASN A 535 22.07 -9.51 30.94
CA ASN A 535 22.52 -10.43 31.99
C ASN A 535 23.48 -11.51 31.48
N ILE A 536 23.62 -11.63 30.15
CA ILE A 536 24.44 -12.63 29.48
C ILE A 536 25.66 -11.94 28.87
N ARG A 537 26.85 -12.49 29.11
CA ARG A 537 28.11 -12.08 28.46
C ARG A 537 28.73 -13.27 27.74
N LEU A 538 29.37 -13.03 26.61
CA LEU A 538 30.18 -14.01 25.88
C LEU A 538 31.56 -14.11 26.52
N THR A 539 31.59 -14.59 27.76
CA THR A 539 32.83 -14.84 28.52
C THR A 539 32.79 -16.20 29.19
N THR A 540 33.97 -16.81 29.39
CA THR A 540 34.07 -18.11 30.07
C THR A 540 33.55 -18.05 31.51
N LYS A 541 33.63 -16.88 32.16
CA LYS A 541 33.05 -16.64 33.48
C LYS A 541 31.52 -16.70 33.46
N SER A 542 30.89 -16.04 32.49
CA SER A 542 29.42 -16.03 32.33
C SER A 542 28.90 -17.41 31.90
N PHE A 543 29.69 -18.18 31.14
CA PHE A 543 29.32 -19.53 30.69
C PHE A 543 29.56 -20.62 31.74
N ARG A 544 30.22 -20.31 32.87
CA ARG A 544 30.53 -21.26 33.94
C ARG A 544 29.33 -22.07 34.47
N PRO A 545 28.11 -21.52 34.64
CA PRO A 545 26.96 -22.30 35.08
C PRO A 545 26.56 -23.41 34.10
N PHE A 546 26.77 -23.19 32.80
CA PHE A 546 26.37 -24.10 31.73
C PHE A 546 27.50 -25.08 31.38
N VAL A 547 28.74 -24.57 31.31
CA VAL A 547 29.93 -25.35 30.93
C VAL A 547 31.05 -25.14 31.96
N PRO A 548 30.99 -25.77 33.15
CA PRO A 548 31.95 -25.52 34.22
C PRO A 548 33.41 -25.81 33.85
N ARG A 549 33.64 -26.79 32.96
CA ARG A 549 34.98 -27.19 32.51
C ARG A 549 35.61 -26.17 31.56
N LEU A 550 34.81 -25.41 30.81
CA LEU A 550 35.26 -24.30 29.98
C LEU A 550 35.92 -23.21 30.84
N ALA A 551 35.23 -22.79 31.92
CA ALA A 551 35.74 -21.76 32.83
C ALA A 551 36.99 -22.21 33.62
N ARG A 552 37.20 -23.52 33.79
CA ARG A 552 38.39 -24.08 34.43
C ARG A 552 39.60 -24.11 33.50
N LEU A 553 39.39 -24.51 32.24
CA LEU A 553 40.47 -24.59 31.24
C LEU A 553 40.88 -23.21 30.74
N TYR A 554 39.91 -22.28 30.63
CA TYR A 554 40.10 -20.94 30.07
C TYR A 554 39.54 -19.87 31.01
N PRO A 555 40.22 -19.53 32.12
CA PRO A 555 39.69 -18.59 33.10
C PRO A 555 39.67 -17.14 32.59
N ASN A 556 38.54 -16.44 32.75
CA ASN A 556 38.34 -15.03 32.40
C ASN A 556 38.70 -14.66 30.96
N MET A 557 38.33 -15.51 30.00
CA MET A 557 38.54 -15.26 28.57
C MET A 557 37.23 -14.90 27.87
N ASN A 558 37.34 -14.17 26.76
CA ASN A 558 36.20 -13.85 25.90
C ASN A 558 35.87 -15.03 24.99
N LEU A 559 34.60 -15.11 24.61
CA LEU A 559 34.07 -16.07 23.66
C LEU A 559 33.67 -15.35 22.36
N GLU A 560 33.83 -16.04 21.25
CA GLU A 560 33.27 -15.67 19.96
C GLU A 560 32.42 -16.84 19.45
N LEU A 561 31.20 -16.55 19.00
CA LEU A 561 30.31 -17.54 18.38
C LEU A 561 30.27 -17.28 16.88
N GLN A 562 30.75 -18.23 16.08
CA GLN A 562 30.60 -18.16 14.62
C GLN A 562 29.51 -19.12 14.20
N GLY A 563 28.50 -18.59 13.51
CA GLY A 563 27.37 -19.37 13.02
C GLY A 563 27.30 -19.36 11.51
N ALA A 564 26.87 -20.49 10.96
CA ALA A 564 26.54 -20.62 9.55
C ALA A 564 25.26 -21.45 9.39
N MET A 565 24.59 -21.27 8.26
CA MET A 565 23.46 -22.10 7.87
C MET A 565 23.99 -23.45 7.34
N ALA A 566 23.52 -24.56 7.91
CA ALA A 566 23.89 -25.90 7.45
C ALA A 566 23.37 -26.17 6.02
N SER A 567 22.21 -25.60 5.69
CA SER A 567 21.62 -25.59 4.35
C SER A 567 20.77 -24.34 4.15
N ALA A 568 20.51 -23.99 2.89
CA ALA A 568 19.64 -22.88 2.52
C ALA A 568 18.24 -23.04 3.16
N PRO A 569 17.76 -22.09 3.99
CA PRO A 569 16.46 -22.20 4.64
C PRO A 569 15.32 -21.98 3.64
N PHE A 570 14.46 -22.98 3.44
CA PHE A 570 13.32 -22.85 2.53
C PHE A 570 12.08 -22.34 3.25
N LEU A 571 11.39 -21.41 2.58
CA LEU A 571 10.10 -20.88 2.96
C LEU A 571 9.01 -21.76 2.36
N ASN A 572 8.05 -22.16 3.19
CA ASN A 572 6.91 -22.98 2.81
C ASN A 572 5.62 -22.17 2.90
N PHE A 573 4.81 -22.23 1.84
CA PHE A 573 3.53 -21.53 1.75
C PHE A 573 2.39 -22.47 2.13
N SER A 574 1.60 -22.09 3.13
CA SER A 574 0.38 -22.80 3.53
C SER A 574 -0.78 -21.82 3.74
N PRO A 575 -2.05 -22.27 3.63
CA PRO A 575 -3.20 -21.37 3.81
C PRO A 575 -3.13 -20.63 5.16
N GLY A 576 -2.94 -19.31 5.10
CA GLY A 576 -2.87 -18.44 6.28
C GLY A 576 -1.56 -18.50 7.08
N ASN A 577 -0.55 -19.23 6.61
CA ASN A 577 0.73 -19.33 7.32
C ASN A 577 1.92 -19.50 6.35
N LEU A 578 2.97 -18.71 6.59
CA LEU A 578 4.26 -18.86 5.92
C LEU A 578 5.26 -19.31 6.97
N SER A 579 6.02 -20.35 6.70
CA SER A 579 6.94 -20.92 7.71
C SER A 579 8.25 -21.38 7.10
N LEU A 580 9.32 -21.27 7.87
CA LEU A 580 10.62 -21.84 7.54
C LEU A 580 11.24 -22.47 8.79
N THR A 581 12.11 -23.46 8.59
CA THR A 581 12.83 -24.14 9.67
C THR A 581 14.33 -24.09 9.41
N PRO A 582 15.00 -22.95 9.66
CA PRO A 582 16.45 -22.85 9.50
C PRO A 582 17.18 -23.83 10.43
N LEU A 583 18.21 -24.46 9.86
CA LEU A 583 19.20 -25.27 10.56
C LEU A 583 20.53 -24.53 10.54
N MET A 584 21.01 -24.15 11.73
CA MET A 584 22.27 -23.44 11.93
C MET A 584 23.27 -24.33 12.65
N GLU A 585 24.54 -24.19 12.31
CA GLU A 585 25.66 -24.72 13.07
C GLU A 585 26.43 -23.55 13.67
N ILE A 586 26.62 -23.57 14.98
CA ILE A 586 27.32 -22.52 15.73
C ILE A 586 28.56 -23.13 16.38
N GLU A 587 29.73 -22.69 15.98
CA GLU A 587 31.00 -23.03 16.60
C GLU A 587 31.41 -21.95 17.60
N ALA A 588 31.73 -22.36 18.82
CA ALA A 588 32.18 -21.47 19.87
C ALA A 588 33.71 -21.53 19.99
N PHE A 589 34.32 -20.35 20.04
CA PHE A 589 35.75 -20.17 20.20
C PHE A 589 36.07 -19.42 21.49
N VAL A 590 37.16 -19.80 22.15
CA VAL A 590 37.80 -18.99 23.18
C VAL A 590 38.86 -18.11 22.51
N LEU A 591 38.83 -16.83 22.84
CA LEU A 591 39.86 -15.87 22.41
C LEU A 591 41.03 -15.91 23.39
N LEU A 592 42.15 -16.50 22.97
CA LEU A 592 43.37 -16.59 23.76
C LEU A 592 44.07 -15.22 23.86
N PRO A 593 44.94 -15.00 24.86
CA PRO A 593 45.70 -13.75 24.98
C PRO A 593 46.57 -13.42 23.75
N SER A 594 46.95 -14.43 22.96
CA SER A 594 47.64 -14.29 21.67
C SER A 594 46.74 -13.83 20.53
N SER A 595 45.45 -13.55 20.79
CA SER A 595 44.38 -13.34 19.80
C SER A 595 44.07 -14.55 18.90
N ALA A 596 44.65 -15.72 19.21
CA ALA A 596 44.30 -16.98 18.55
C ALA A 596 42.92 -17.47 19.02
N LYS A 597 42.15 -18.05 18.10
CA LYS A 597 40.85 -18.66 18.37
C LYS A 597 41.03 -20.15 18.63
N GLU A 598 40.62 -20.61 19.81
CA GLU A 598 40.63 -22.04 20.15
C GLU A 598 39.19 -22.58 20.16
N PRO A 599 38.82 -23.52 19.27
CA PRO A 599 37.45 -24.05 19.21
C PRO A 599 37.17 -24.94 20.42
N VAL A 600 36.04 -24.71 21.07
CA VAL A 600 35.69 -25.38 22.34
C VAL A 600 34.48 -26.29 22.26
N PHE A 601 33.44 -25.91 21.52
CA PHE A 601 32.25 -26.74 21.29
C PHE A 601 31.48 -26.26 20.06
N GLN A 602 30.66 -27.15 19.49
CA GLN A 602 29.80 -26.87 18.35
C GLN A 602 28.35 -27.23 18.69
N LEU A 603 27.43 -26.34 18.33
CA LEU A 603 25.99 -26.47 18.56
C LEU A 603 25.24 -26.55 17.23
N GLY A 604 24.31 -27.49 17.13
CA GLY A 604 23.27 -27.47 16.11
C GLY A 604 22.05 -26.74 16.64
N VAL A 605 21.55 -25.75 15.91
CA VAL A 605 20.38 -24.96 16.28
C VAL A 605 19.30 -25.09 15.22
N ALA A 606 18.11 -25.52 15.63
CA ALA A 606 16.93 -25.57 14.78
C ALA A 606 15.85 -24.67 15.37
N THR A 607 15.20 -23.84 14.55
CA THR A 607 14.05 -23.04 15.00
C THR A 607 12.97 -23.04 13.94
N ASN A 608 11.72 -23.20 14.36
CA ASN A 608 10.58 -22.98 13.48
C ASN A 608 10.23 -21.50 13.51
N MET A 609 10.25 -20.84 12.37
CA MET A 609 9.91 -19.43 12.25
C MET A 609 8.62 -19.27 11.44
N SER A 610 7.76 -18.35 11.86
CA SER A 610 6.66 -17.89 11.00
C SER A 610 7.09 -16.60 10.29
N ALA A 611 6.76 -16.48 9.02
CA ALA A 611 7.01 -15.30 8.22
C ALA A 611 5.69 -14.53 7.99
N MET A 612 5.78 -13.21 7.95
CA MET A 612 4.68 -12.36 7.53
C MET A 612 5.17 -11.48 6.38
N LEU A 613 4.47 -11.54 5.24
CA LEU A 613 4.76 -10.71 4.07
C LEU A 613 3.82 -9.51 4.03
N THR A 614 4.37 -8.39 3.60
CA THR A 614 3.68 -7.11 3.45
C THR A 614 4.07 -6.52 2.11
N PHE A 615 3.15 -5.75 1.51
CA PHE A 615 3.38 -5.11 0.22
C PHE A 615 3.35 -3.60 0.42
N ASN A 616 4.45 -2.96 0.09
CA ASN A 616 4.49 -1.53 -0.15
C ASN A 616 4.47 -1.31 -1.67
N THR A 617 3.94 -0.18 -2.13
CA THR A 617 3.64 0.23 -3.52
C THR A 617 4.56 -0.26 -4.65
N SER A 618 5.82 -0.63 -4.38
CA SER A 618 6.72 -1.27 -5.35
C SER A 618 7.63 -2.37 -4.79
N LYS A 619 7.47 -2.80 -3.52
CA LYS A 619 8.38 -3.74 -2.85
C LYS A 619 7.61 -4.72 -1.96
N ILE A 620 8.10 -5.96 -1.92
CA ILE A 620 7.69 -6.97 -0.95
C ILE A 620 8.61 -6.83 0.26
N THR A 621 8.02 -6.64 1.43
CA THR A 621 8.72 -6.62 2.71
C THR A 621 8.23 -7.75 3.60
N GLY A 622 9.05 -8.22 4.52
CA GLY A 622 8.65 -9.31 5.38
C GLY A 622 9.32 -9.27 6.75
N PHE A 623 8.67 -9.91 7.71
CA PHE A 623 9.17 -10.08 9.06
C PHE A 623 9.22 -11.56 9.40
N LEU A 624 10.29 -11.98 10.07
CA LEU A 624 10.42 -13.32 10.62
C LEU A 624 10.16 -13.28 12.12
N LYS A 625 9.26 -14.13 12.59
CA LYS A 625 8.99 -14.34 14.01
C LYS A 625 9.54 -15.71 14.42
N PRO A 626 10.60 -15.75 15.25
CA PRO A 626 11.14 -17.01 15.72
C PRO A 626 10.15 -17.69 16.66
N GLY A 627 10.02 -19.01 16.51
CA GLY A 627 9.32 -19.88 17.43
C GLY A 627 10.27 -20.48 18.46
N LYS A 628 9.95 -21.69 18.94
CA LYS A 628 10.81 -22.39 19.91
C LYS A 628 12.15 -22.75 19.27
N ILE A 629 13.24 -22.37 19.93
CA ILE A 629 14.61 -22.71 19.53
C ILE A 629 14.96 -24.06 20.17
N GLN A 630 15.44 -24.97 19.34
CA GLN A 630 16.00 -26.26 19.73
C GLN A 630 17.51 -26.19 19.54
N VAL A 631 18.27 -26.59 20.55
CA VAL A 631 19.73 -26.58 20.53
C VAL A 631 20.22 -27.97 20.91
N GLU A 632 21.14 -28.49 20.10
CA GLU A 632 21.80 -29.78 20.27
C GLU A 632 23.32 -29.55 20.36
N LEU A 633 24.00 -30.26 21.26
CA LEU A 633 25.45 -30.28 21.29
C LEU A 633 25.97 -31.28 20.25
N LYS A 634 26.66 -30.80 19.23
CA LYS A 634 27.28 -31.65 18.20
C LYS A 634 28.63 -32.20 18.66
N GLU A 635 29.51 -31.30 19.08
CA GLU A 635 30.86 -31.63 19.54
C GLU A 635 31.28 -30.77 20.73
N SER A 636 32.17 -31.27 21.59
CA SER A 636 32.72 -30.49 22.71
C SER A 636 34.08 -31.00 23.14
N LYS A 637 35.09 -30.12 23.10
CA LYS A 637 36.42 -30.34 23.69
C LYS A 637 36.46 -30.05 25.19
N VAL A 638 35.40 -29.45 25.71
CA VAL A 638 35.25 -29.09 27.14
C VAL A 638 34.31 -30.04 27.88
N GLY A 639 34.07 -31.24 27.32
CA GLY A 639 33.23 -32.29 27.90
C GLY A 639 31.73 -32.12 27.60
N VAL A 640 30.94 -33.14 27.91
CA VAL A 640 29.49 -33.13 27.68
C VAL A 640 28.82 -32.19 28.68
N PHE A 641 27.95 -31.31 28.20
CA PHE A 641 27.13 -30.44 29.03
C PHE A 641 25.69 -30.43 28.52
N ASN A 642 24.76 -30.18 29.44
CA ASN A 642 23.34 -30.23 29.13
C ASN A 642 22.89 -28.90 28.52
N VAL A 643 22.43 -28.95 27.27
CA VAL A 643 21.93 -27.78 26.53
C VAL A 643 20.50 -27.40 26.94
N SER A 644 19.79 -28.31 27.62
CA SER A 644 18.38 -28.19 28.03
C SER A 644 18.17 -27.38 29.31
N TYR A 645 19.22 -27.13 30.11
CA TYR A 645 19.13 -26.34 31.33
C TYR A 645 19.38 -24.85 31.04
N HIS A 646 18.32 -24.06 30.99
CA HIS A 646 18.32 -22.61 31.21
C HIS A 646 19.13 -21.71 30.25
N CYS A 647 19.31 -22.06 28.97
CA CYS A 647 19.79 -21.06 28.00
C CYS A 647 18.71 -20.04 27.55
N PHE A 648 17.42 -20.22 27.92
CA PHE A 648 16.31 -19.47 27.31
C PHE A 648 15.28 -18.85 28.29
N TYR A 649 15.62 -18.70 29.57
CA TYR A 649 14.76 -17.99 30.56
C TYR A 649 15.44 -16.76 31.18
N LEU A 650 16.32 -16.06 30.45
CA LEU A 650 16.93 -14.79 30.88
C LEU A 650 16.92 -13.75 29.76
#